data_AF-A0A7W6DB59-F1
#
_entry.id   AF-A0A7W6DB59-F1
#
_cell.length_a   1.000
_cell.length_b   1.000
_cell.length_c   1.000
_cell.angle_alpha   90.00
_cell.angle_beta   90.00
_cell.angle_gamma   90.00
#
_symmetry.space_group_name_H-M   'P 1'
#
loop_
_entity.id
_entity.type
_entity.pdbx_description
1 polymer ?
#
loop_
_entity_poly.entity_id
_entity_poly.type
_entity_poly.pdbx_seq_one_letter_code
_entity_poly.pdbx_strand_id
1 'polypeptide(L)'
;MSISHFIKEQILLPRLRRAGCMVVYDPEHRYRDQCLSLAGDQVVVVDASEGGIEAREAALKALVEMGKPEPAVEGVLIYVPARKPDTDEAMQVDPFSIYSKCGAVFPQDDGDEYLSLCLRARPDHTTEIRKAFAATPSGPAFSVIDAIGGGASWPHLRSALGVESGREILTVLLVPNEKQAAELKRQEGWSDEAREFLRATLSMTVKTRGKTWSPLADELWRFVLFSEFVFDLPGALPESIKGVPHAPVEARPVVEDVCERLRNDPRWRSAYIERAETIEAELDLQKQCASIEDLGERDTFPFEERTYLSVAIKGITKGDLDAARKVLARHKNSVWLGKGESQAQWELVRSGLNLIEACDDYERQLPNRARTQADLIDFYVTTLREVDRLHREFEQAVGEFIDPHDMMHEVIQQSRQRYRRLAEKVQTIFMKHLALSGWPPAERLANAETFDRFVGSRLKDSGRRVAYILVDALRYELGVALEKMLAEDGPVELHAAYAQLPTITPVGMASLLPDARSQLTLSTESEALVPKLGGVAIANVGARMDVLRRKFGDRFSEMLLGDFVRRNTQIPATVDLLVLRSTEIDSQLENNPETTLGLIPSTLKFVRNALHKLKGMGFNDAVIVTDHGFFLNAQADHGDVCAKPLGKWAVNAHDRMLLGTGNEDSNNLVVPAERVGIRTNAPQAALPRSMAPYSSGHLYFHGGASLAEAVVPVLVARLDSGQQAVVSRSSVELSYRNGTTRITTRVPVIEVALNSDDMFSRDVSVEILLEAQDAKGRVVGEPRPNVEVNPATHTITLKPGDRKQIALGMDREYEGKFVVKALNPTTLASFFILTLETDYTV
;
A
#
# COMPACT_ATOMS: atom_id res chain seq x y z
N MET A 1 30.62 31.33 24.93
CA MET A 1 32.02 30.90 24.68
C MET A 1 32.43 31.48 23.34
N SER A 2 33.63 32.04 23.20
CA SER A 2 34.08 32.54 21.90
C SER A 2 34.31 31.39 20.92
N ILE A 3 34.09 31.62 19.63
CA ILE A 3 34.28 30.60 18.59
C ILE A 3 35.74 30.14 18.53
N SER A 4 36.68 31.07 18.74
CA SER A 4 38.11 30.78 18.87
C SER A 4 38.38 29.80 20.02
N HIS A 5 37.76 30.00 21.18
CA HIS A 5 37.92 29.11 22.33
C HIS A 5 37.25 27.74 22.08
N PHE A 6 36.08 27.71 21.45
CA PHE A 6 35.41 26.47 21.07
C PHE A 6 36.27 25.61 20.15
N ILE A 7 36.79 26.19 19.05
CA ILE A 7 37.65 25.48 18.11
C ILE A 7 38.91 24.97 18.80
N LYS A 8 39.57 25.81 19.61
CA LYS A 8 40.77 25.42 20.34
C LYS A 8 40.51 24.28 21.33
N GLU A 9 39.61 24.50 22.29
CA GLU A 9 39.48 23.65 23.48
C GLU A 9 38.57 22.43 23.25
N GLN A 10 37.60 22.52 22.34
CA GLN A 10 36.64 21.44 22.10
C GLN A 10 36.90 20.65 20.82
N ILE A 11 37.68 21.20 19.87
CA ILE A 11 37.95 20.54 18.58
C ILE A 11 39.43 20.15 18.47
N LEU A 12 40.33 21.12 18.42
CA LEU A 12 41.74 20.90 18.12
C LEU A 12 42.47 20.18 19.26
N LEU A 13 42.38 20.69 20.50
CA LEU A 13 43.10 20.13 21.65
C LEU A 13 42.67 18.69 21.99
N PRO A 14 41.37 18.33 22.05
CA PRO A 14 40.96 16.96 22.33
C PRO A 14 41.41 15.97 21.24
N ARG A 15 41.40 16.39 19.97
CA ARG A 15 41.89 15.55 18.86
C ARG A 15 43.39 15.36 18.90
N LEU A 16 44.15 16.43 19.17
CA LEU A 16 45.59 16.36 19.36
C LEU A 16 45.96 15.42 20.51
N ARG A 17 45.32 15.55 21.68
CA ARG A 17 45.55 14.67 22.85
C ARG A 17 45.26 13.20 22.56
N ARG A 18 44.25 12.93 21.70
CA ARG A 18 43.88 11.56 21.34
C ARG A 18 44.85 10.94 20.33
N ALA A 19 45.28 11.72 19.35
CA ALA A 19 46.09 11.24 18.22
C ALA A 19 47.60 11.36 18.46
N GLY A 20 48.05 12.17 19.42
CA GLY A 20 49.46 12.50 19.66
C GLY A 20 50.05 13.42 18.60
N CYS A 21 49.74 13.21 17.31
CA CYS A 21 50.14 14.07 16.21
C CYS A 21 48.93 14.57 15.42
N MET A 22 48.91 15.83 15.01
CA MET A 22 47.84 16.38 14.17
C MET A 22 48.35 17.41 13.16
N VAL A 23 47.87 17.34 11.92
CA VAL A 23 48.13 18.36 10.89
C VAL A 23 46.89 19.21 10.67
N VAL A 24 47.06 20.53 10.75
CA VAL A 24 46.01 21.53 10.53
C VAL A 24 46.27 22.24 9.20
N TYR A 25 45.50 21.91 8.17
CA TYR A 25 45.50 22.62 6.89
C TYR A 25 44.53 23.81 6.95
N ASP A 26 45.04 25.00 6.70
CA ASP A 26 44.32 26.25 6.88
C ASP A 26 44.66 27.27 5.77
N PRO A 27 44.13 27.10 4.55
CA PRO A 27 44.45 27.95 3.41
C PRO A 27 43.99 29.41 3.60
N GLU A 28 43.11 29.68 4.56
CA GLU A 28 42.54 31.01 4.83
C GLU A 28 43.19 31.69 6.04
N HIS A 29 44.21 31.08 6.64
CA HIS A 29 44.89 31.56 7.85
C HIS A 29 43.97 31.80 9.05
N ARG A 30 42.85 31.11 9.11
CA ARG A 30 41.79 31.30 10.10
C ARG A 30 42.12 30.74 11.48
N TYR A 31 42.86 29.65 11.53
CA TYR A 31 43.10 28.85 12.73
C TYR A 31 44.54 29.00 13.27
N ARG A 32 45.38 29.82 12.64
CA ARG A 32 46.80 29.97 12.98
C ARG A 32 47.02 30.31 14.45
N ASP A 33 46.36 31.35 14.95
CA ASP A 33 46.53 31.80 16.34
C ASP A 33 46.03 30.74 17.33
N GLN A 34 44.96 30.02 17.00
CA GLN A 34 44.42 28.94 17.83
C GLN A 34 45.43 27.80 17.91
N CYS A 35 46.04 27.43 16.78
CA CYS A 35 47.09 26.43 16.71
C CYS A 35 48.33 26.83 17.52
N LEU A 36 48.85 28.04 17.31
CA LEU A 36 50.02 28.56 18.01
C LEU A 36 49.79 28.65 19.53
N SER A 37 48.58 29.01 19.95
CA SER A 37 48.23 29.11 21.37
C SER A 37 48.13 27.76 22.10
N LEU A 38 48.26 26.63 21.40
CA LEU A 38 48.35 25.29 21.98
C LEU A 38 49.78 24.91 22.36
N ALA A 39 50.79 25.69 21.96
CA ALA A 39 52.17 25.44 22.35
C ALA A 39 52.34 25.55 23.87
N GLY A 40 53.06 24.60 24.45
CA GLY A 40 53.34 24.54 25.88
C GLY A 40 54.38 23.47 26.20
N ASP A 41 54.63 23.22 27.49
CA ASP A 41 55.71 22.33 27.95
C ASP A 41 55.62 20.91 27.37
N GLN A 42 54.40 20.42 27.10
CA GLN A 42 54.14 19.07 26.58
C GLN A 42 53.63 19.06 25.13
N VAL A 43 53.38 20.21 24.50
CA VAL A 43 52.83 20.30 23.14
C VAL A 43 53.71 21.17 22.28
N VAL A 44 54.29 20.58 21.23
CA VAL A 44 55.08 21.29 20.23
C VAL A 44 54.18 21.67 19.05
N VAL A 45 54.14 22.95 18.73
CA VAL A 45 53.46 23.48 17.55
C VAL A 45 54.49 23.90 16.51
N VAL A 46 54.38 23.36 15.31
CA VAL A 46 55.22 23.68 14.17
C VAL A 46 54.42 24.50 13.17
N ASP A 47 54.84 25.74 12.93
CA ASP A 47 54.20 26.64 11.96
C ASP A 47 54.94 26.60 10.62
N ALA A 48 54.30 26.06 9.59
CA ALA A 48 54.87 25.95 8.24
C ALA A 48 54.71 27.24 7.39
N SER A 49 54.29 28.36 7.98
CA SER A 49 54.09 29.62 7.24
C SER A 49 55.38 30.29 6.76
N GLU A 50 56.50 30.12 7.47
CA GLU A 50 57.76 30.82 7.18
C GLU A 50 58.74 30.01 6.31
N GLY A 51 58.59 28.68 6.23
CA GLY A 51 59.46 27.81 5.44
C GLY A 51 59.11 26.33 5.57
N GLY A 52 58.79 25.66 4.46
CA GLY A 52 58.34 24.26 4.46
C GLY A 52 59.41 23.24 4.83
N ILE A 53 60.70 23.53 4.56
CA ILE A 53 61.81 22.62 4.83
C ILE A 53 62.16 22.64 6.32
N GLU A 54 62.32 23.83 6.89
CA GLU A 54 62.60 24.05 8.31
C GLU A 54 61.46 23.53 9.18
N ALA A 55 60.21 23.80 8.79
CA ALA A 55 59.03 23.27 9.48
C ALA A 55 58.99 21.74 9.42
N ARG A 56 59.32 21.12 8.28
CA ARG A 56 59.38 19.66 8.18
C ARG A 56 60.47 19.06 9.08
N GLU A 57 61.65 19.69 9.14
CA GLU A 57 62.71 19.27 10.04
C GLU A 57 62.29 19.38 11.52
N ALA A 58 61.63 20.48 11.90
CA ALA A 58 61.10 20.68 13.24
C ALA A 58 60.01 19.65 13.59
N ALA A 59 59.10 19.36 12.67
CA ALA A 59 58.06 18.35 12.83
C ALA A 59 58.63 16.94 13.01
N LEU A 60 59.67 16.58 12.25
CA LEU A 60 60.36 15.30 12.41
C LEU A 60 61.03 15.20 13.79
N LYS A 61 61.75 16.23 14.23
CA LYS A 61 62.40 16.26 15.56
C LYS A 61 61.37 16.10 16.68
N ALA A 62 60.27 16.83 16.61
CA ALA A 62 59.19 16.77 17.59
C ALA A 62 58.54 15.37 17.64
N LEU A 63 58.29 14.75 16.48
CA LEU A 63 57.71 13.42 16.40
C LEU A 63 58.65 12.34 16.96
N VAL A 64 59.96 12.45 16.71
CA VAL A 64 60.97 11.55 17.29
C VAL A 64 61.04 11.69 18.80
N GLU A 65 60.93 12.91 19.35
CA GLU A 65 60.88 13.14 20.79
C GLU A 65 59.65 12.49 21.44
N MET A 66 58.49 12.62 20.79
CA MET A 66 57.24 12.01 21.22
C MET A 66 57.29 10.47 21.22
N GLY A 67 58.13 9.87 20.36
CA GLY A 67 58.31 8.41 20.26
C GLY A 67 59.20 7.77 21.32
N LYS A 68 59.77 8.55 22.26
CA LYS A 68 60.62 8.02 23.34
C LYS A 68 59.80 7.33 24.45
N PRO A 69 60.40 6.41 25.25
CA PRO A 69 59.71 5.73 26.34
C PRO A 69 59.15 6.65 27.43
N GLU A 70 59.81 7.78 27.70
CA GLU A 70 59.37 8.85 28.61
C GLU A 70 59.45 10.18 27.85
N PRO A 71 58.46 10.49 26.99
CA PRO A 71 58.56 11.65 26.12
C PRO A 71 58.26 12.93 26.90
N ALA A 72 59.11 13.95 26.75
CA ALA A 72 58.83 15.29 27.27
C ALA A 72 57.71 15.99 26.47
N VAL A 73 57.46 15.53 25.24
CA VAL A 73 56.44 16.04 24.32
C VAL A 73 55.36 14.97 24.15
N GLU A 74 54.13 15.29 24.55
CA GLU A 74 52.97 14.40 24.43
C GLU A 74 52.11 14.73 23.20
N GLY A 75 52.32 15.88 22.56
CA GLY A 75 51.57 16.32 21.39
C GLY A 75 52.39 17.10 20.36
N VAL A 76 52.22 16.78 19.07
CA VAL A 76 52.83 17.52 17.95
C VAL A 76 51.73 18.02 17.01
N LEU A 77 51.54 19.34 16.93
CA LEU A 77 50.63 19.97 15.98
C LEU A 77 51.41 20.67 14.87
N ILE A 78 51.08 20.37 13.62
CA ILE A 78 51.71 20.98 12.45
C ILE A 78 50.67 21.86 11.76
N TYR A 79 50.89 23.17 11.78
CA TYR A 79 50.04 24.14 11.08
C TYR A 79 50.57 24.37 9.67
N VAL A 80 49.71 24.20 8.68
CA VAL A 80 50.05 24.29 7.25
C VAL A 80 49.09 25.28 6.57
N PRO A 81 49.56 26.45 6.09
CA PRO A 81 48.70 27.44 5.42
C PRO A 81 48.45 27.06 3.94
N ALA A 82 47.98 25.85 3.71
CA ALA A 82 47.68 25.33 2.38
C ALA A 82 46.39 24.50 2.42
N ARG A 83 45.83 24.20 1.25
CA ARG A 83 44.72 23.25 1.16
C ARG A 83 45.22 21.85 1.50
N LYS A 84 44.38 21.09 2.21
CA LYS A 84 44.59 19.68 2.47
C LYS A 84 44.72 18.92 1.13
N PRO A 85 45.66 17.97 1.00
CA PRO A 85 45.75 17.11 -0.17
C PRO A 85 44.63 16.06 -0.15
N ASP A 86 43.80 16.04 -1.20
CA ASP A 86 42.63 15.14 -1.32
C ASP A 86 42.86 13.92 -2.22
N THR A 87 44.00 13.84 -2.92
CA THR A 87 44.39 12.67 -3.74
C THR A 87 45.73 12.10 -3.30
N ASP A 88 45.98 10.81 -3.60
CA ASP A 88 47.24 10.15 -3.26
C ASP A 88 48.44 10.83 -3.95
N GLU A 89 48.28 11.37 -5.16
CA GLU A 89 49.32 12.15 -5.85
C GLU A 89 49.60 13.48 -5.13
N ALA A 90 48.56 14.19 -4.69
CA ALA A 90 48.74 15.44 -3.94
C ALA A 90 49.41 15.17 -2.58
N MET A 91 49.08 14.06 -1.93
CA MET A 91 49.72 13.62 -0.70
C MET A 91 51.22 13.34 -0.89
N GLN A 92 51.64 12.80 -2.04
CA GLN A 92 53.06 12.58 -2.32
C GLN A 92 53.87 13.88 -2.43
N VAL A 93 53.22 14.97 -2.87
CA VAL A 93 53.86 16.28 -3.04
C VAL A 93 53.90 17.05 -1.71
N ASP A 94 52.89 16.88 -0.87
CA ASP A 94 52.78 17.59 0.40
C ASP A 94 53.72 16.99 1.48
N PRO A 95 54.70 17.76 1.98
CA PRO A 95 55.67 17.27 2.97
C PRO A 95 55.05 16.90 4.33
N PHE A 96 53.83 17.34 4.62
CA PHE A 96 53.17 17.13 5.92
C PHE A 96 52.11 16.02 5.90
N SER A 97 51.75 15.51 4.72
CA SER A 97 50.73 14.46 4.55
C SER A 97 51.05 13.15 5.29
N ILE A 98 52.33 12.85 5.51
CA ILE A 98 52.74 11.65 6.25
C ILE A 98 52.36 11.72 7.73
N TYR A 99 52.39 12.92 8.32
CA TYR A 99 52.07 13.11 9.74
C TYR A 99 50.56 12.96 9.99
N SER A 100 49.72 13.34 9.02
CA SER A 100 48.28 13.08 9.13
C SER A 100 47.93 11.60 9.02
N LYS A 101 48.74 10.78 8.35
CA LYS A 101 48.57 9.31 8.34
C LYS A 101 48.97 8.66 9.66
N CYS A 102 49.95 9.24 10.36
CA CYS A 102 50.40 8.75 11.67
C CYS A 102 49.54 9.25 12.84
N GLY A 103 48.72 10.27 12.63
CA GLY A 103 47.90 10.90 13.67
C GLY A 103 46.53 11.33 13.16
N ALA A 104 46.20 12.62 13.35
CA ALA A 104 44.95 13.23 12.89
C ALA A 104 45.18 14.33 11.84
N VAL A 105 44.11 14.70 11.15
CA VAL A 105 44.08 15.84 10.24
C VAL A 105 42.89 16.74 10.56
N PHE A 106 43.06 18.04 10.38
CA PHE A 106 41.98 19.01 10.43
C PHE A 106 42.12 19.97 9.22
N PRO A 107 41.04 20.24 8.47
CA PRO A 107 39.72 19.60 8.55
C PRO A 107 39.73 18.12 8.10
N GLN A 108 38.97 17.26 8.77
CA GLN A 108 38.85 15.84 8.43
C GLN A 108 37.72 15.58 7.43
N ASP A 109 36.53 16.11 7.71
CA ASP A 109 35.28 15.96 6.96
C ASP A 109 34.46 17.27 6.99
N ASP A 110 33.27 17.27 6.36
CA ASP A 110 32.35 18.41 6.29
C ASP A 110 31.93 18.95 7.67
N GLY A 111 32.05 18.16 8.73
CA GLY A 111 31.77 18.56 10.12
C GLY A 111 32.81 19.52 10.72
N ASP A 112 33.98 19.64 10.07
CA ASP A 112 35.07 20.56 10.41
C ASP A 112 35.09 21.82 9.54
N GLU A 113 34.19 21.95 8.58
CA GLU A 113 34.02 23.20 7.86
C GLU A 113 33.70 24.33 8.83
N TYR A 114 34.20 25.53 8.52
CA TYR A 114 34.06 26.67 9.42
C TYR A 114 32.58 26.98 9.75
N LEU A 115 31.68 26.88 8.78
CA LEU A 115 30.24 27.03 9.01
C LEU A 115 29.73 25.97 10.00
N SER A 116 30.04 24.69 9.77
CA SER A 116 29.65 23.57 10.64
C SER A 116 30.14 23.78 12.09
N LEU A 117 31.37 24.24 12.26
CA LEU A 117 31.94 24.57 13.57
C LEU A 117 31.21 25.74 14.24
N CYS A 118 30.86 26.79 13.50
CA CYS A 118 30.06 27.91 14.02
C CYS A 118 28.65 27.45 14.46
N LEU A 119 27.98 26.64 13.63
CA LEU A 119 26.64 26.12 13.95
C LEU A 119 26.67 25.21 15.18
N ARG A 120 27.72 24.39 15.34
CA ARG A 120 27.93 23.54 16.53
C ARG A 120 28.22 24.37 17.78
N ALA A 121 29.02 25.44 17.66
CA ALA A 121 29.35 26.30 18.78
C ALA A 121 28.14 27.11 19.29
N ARG A 122 27.19 27.43 18.40
CA ARG A 122 26.02 28.28 18.68
C ARG A 122 24.75 27.73 17.99
N PRO A 123 24.19 26.61 18.49
CA PRO A 123 23.05 25.94 17.86
C PRO A 123 21.75 26.76 17.86
N ASP A 124 21.62 27.76 18.74
CA ASP A 124 20.45 28.64 18.82
C ASP A 124 20.50 29.81 17.81
N HIS A 125 21.64 30.07 17.16
CA HIS A 125 21.84 31.22 16.25
C HIS A 125 22.09 30.82 14.79
N THR A 126 21.60 29.65 14.41
CA THR A 126 21.91 29.02 13.12
C THR A 126 21.59 29.92 11.91
N THR A 127 20.44 30.58 11.90
CA THR A 127 20.02 31.49 10.82
C THR A 127 20.92 32.73 10.71
N GLU A 128 21.25 33.38 11.82
CA GLU A 128 22.11 34.57 11.85
C GLU A 128 23.53 34.24 11.39
N ILE A 129 24.05 33.08 11.82
CA ILE A 129 25.34 32.56 11.37
C ILE A 129 25.30 32.33 9.87
N ARG A 130 24.31 31.61 9.36
CA ARG A 130 24.18 31.37 7.91
C ARG A 130 24.06 32.66 7.11
N LYS A 131 23.37 33.68 7.60
CA LYS A 131 23.33 35.01 6.96
C LYS A 131 24.70 35.69 6.93
N ALA A 132 25.45 35.62 8.01
CA ALA A 132 26.81 36.18 8.05
C ALA A 132 27.73 35.49 7.03
N PHE A 133 27.57 34.18 6.83
CA PHE A 133 28.26 33.42 5.81
C PHE A 133 27.75 33.71 4.38
N ALA A 134 26.44 33.89 4.18
CA ALA A 134 25.89 34.28 2.87
C ALA A 134 26.39 35.67 2.42
N ALA A 135 26.58 36.60 3.37
CA ALA A 135 27.15 37.92 3.10
C ALA A 135 28.67 37.90 2.86
N THR A 136 29.37 36.84 3.28
CA THR A 136 30.84 36.74 3.22
C THR A 136 31.26 35.37 2.70
N PRO A 137 31.49 35.19 1.39
CA PRO A 137 31.80 33.89 0.78
C PRO A 137 33.04 33.20 1.34
N SER A 138 34.03 33.96 1.80
CA SER A 138 35.24 33.45 2.48
C SER A 138 35.04 33.22 3.99
N GLY A 139 33.80 33.19 4.48
CA GLY A 139 33.47 33.05 5.91
C GLY A 139 33.70 34.34 6.75
N PRO A 140 32.77 34.70 7.65
CA PRO A 140 32.88 35.89 8.50
C PRO A 140 34.01 35.76 9.55
N ALA A 141 34.57 36.88 10.00
CA ALA A 141 35.57 36.87 11.08
C ALA A 141 35.00 36.29 12.39
N PHE A 142 35.86 35.72 13.24
CA PHE A 142 35.45 35.19 14.55
C PHE A 142 34.71 36.22 15.40
N SER A 143 35.13 37.50 15.36
CA SER A 143 34.46 38.60 16.08
C SER A 143 33.02 38.83 15.63
N VAL A 144 32.71 38.61 14.36
CA VAL A 144 31.34 38.72 13.82
C VAL A 144 30.48 37.58 14.36
N ILE A 145 30.99 36.34 14.34
CA ILE A 145 30.29 35.19 14.92
C ILE A 145 30.15 35.32 16.44
N ASP A 146 31.14 35.89 17.10
CA ASP A 146 31.12 36.06 18.54
C ASP A 146 30.13 37.13 19.01
N ALA A 147 29.87 38.13 18.16
CA ALA A 147 28.84 39.14 18.36
C ALA A 147 27.41 38.59 18.15
N ILE A 148 27.24 37.54 17.35
CA ILE A 148 25.96 36.88 17.13
C ILE A 148 25.54 36.16 18.42
N GLY A 149 24.43 36.61 19.03
CA GLY A 149 23.89 36.01 20.26
C GLY A 149 24.48 36.56 21.56
N GLY A 150 25.19 37.68 21.54
CA GLY A 150 25.74 38.33 22.75
C GLY A 150 24.73 38.89 23.76
N GLY A 151 23.43 38.62 23.64
CA GLY A 151 22.42 39.25 24.50
C GLY A 151 21.01 38.62 24.59
N ALA A 152 20.68 37.55 23.87
CA ALA A 152 19.32 37.01 23.88
C ALA A 152 19.21 35.75 24.74
N SER A 153 19.09 35.92 26.06
CA SER A 153 18.41 34.90 26.88
C SER A 153 16.92 35.24 26.85
N TRP A 154 16.05 34.29 26.49
CA TRP A 154 14.59 34.42 26.61
C TRP A 154 14.09 33.66 27.86
N PRO A 155 14.43 34.11 29.09
CA PRO A 155 14.16 33.35 30.31
C PRO A 155 12.67 33.24 30.61
N HIS A 156 11.86 34.27 30.32
CA HIS A 156 10.42 34.20 30.55
C HIS A 156 9.76 33.25 29.54
N LEU A 157 10.20 33.26 28.28
CA LEU A 157 9.73 32.35 27.25
C LEU A 157 10.10 30.89 27.57
N ARG A 158 11.35 30.62 27.94
CA ARG A 158 11.80 29.26 28.32
C ARG A 158 11.08 28.77 29.57
N SER A 159 10.90 29.63 30.57
CA SER A 159 10.13 29.31 31.79
C SER A 159 8.67 28.99 31.47
N ALA A 160 8.02 29.78 30.61
CA ALA A 160 6.62 29.57 30.24
C ALA A 160 6.40 28.27 29.44
N LEU A 161 7.34 27.93 28.56
CA LEU A 161 7.22 26.75 27.69
C LEU A 161 7.83 25.48 28.29
N GLY A 162 8.74 25.61 29.26
CA GLY A 162 9.45 24.49 29.90
C GLY A 162 10.38 23.73 28.95
N VAL A 163 10.98 24.42 27.98
CA VAL A 163 11.88 23.84 26.96
C VAL A 163 13.18 24.66 26.85
N GLU A 164 14.26 24.00 26.44
CA GLU A 164 15.61 24.59 26.47
C GLU A 164 16.14 24.98 25.10
N SER A 165 15.76 24.26 24.03
CA SER A 165 16.28 24.49 22.68
C SER A 165 15.38 25.41 21.82
N GLY A 166 15.98 26.24 20.95
CA GLY A 166 15.21 27.10 20.04
C GLY A 166 14.23 26.33 19.13
N ARG A 167 14.59 25.12 18.71
CA ARG A 167 13.71 24.26 17.89
C ARG A 167 12.47 23.82 18.65
N GLU A 168 12.63 23.39 19.91
CA GLU A 168 11.49 23.05 20.77
C GLU A 168 10.65 24.27 21.11
N ILE A 169 11.25 25.44 21.30
CA ILE A 169 10.52 26.70 21.49
C ILE A 169 9.61 26.96 20.29
N LEU A 170 10.09 26.82 19.04
CA LEU A 170 9.26 26.99 17.84
C LEU A 170 8.11 25.99 17.78
N THR A 171 8.39 24.70 17.97
CA THR A 171 7.37 23.65 17.91
C THR A 171 6.28 23.86 18.98
N VAL A 172 6.69 24.18 20.21
CA VAL A 172 5.75 24.40 21.32
C VAL A 172 5.00 25.74 21.18
N LEU A 173 5.60 26.77 20.60
CA LEU A 173 4.88 28.01 20.28
C LEU A 173 3.77 27.79 19.24
N LEU A 174 3.96 26.84 18.33
CA LEU A 174 2.95 26.45 17.34
C LEU A 174 1.85 25.57 17.95
N VAL A 175 2.22 24.61 18.80
CA VAL A 175 1.29 23.65 19.46
C VAL A 175 1.66 23.44 20.94
N PRO A 176 1.25 24.33 21.87
CA PRO A 176 1.49 24.13 23.29
C PRO A 176 0.55 23.06 23.86
N ASN A 177 1.04 22.23 24.78
CA ASN A 177 0.18 21.35 25.56
C ASN A 177 -0.67 22.14 26.59
N GLU A 178 -1.64 21.48 27.23
CA GLU A 178 -2.56 22.15 28.18
C GLU A 178 -1.85 22.92 29.29
N LYS A 179 -0.76 22.34 29.84
CA LYS A 179 0.05 22.97 30.89
C LYS A 179 0.76 24.23 30.37
N GLN A 180 1.38 24.14 29.20
CA GLN A 180 2.07 25.27 28.56
C GLN A 180 1.08 26.37 28.15
N ALA A 181 -0.08 26.00 27.62
CA ALA A 181 -1.14 26.96 27.27
C ALA A 181 -1.69 27.69 28.50
N ALA A 182 -1.82 27.02 29.65
CA ALA A 182 -2.18 27.65 30.92
C ALA A 182 -1.08 28.58 31.42
N GLU A 183 0.19 28.20 31.26
CA GLU A 183 1.34 29.01 31.65
C GLU A 183 1.47 30.29 30.83
N LEU A 184 1.30 30.21 29.51
CA LEU A 184 1.29 31.37 28.58
C LEU A 184 0.15 32.36 28.86
N LYS A 185 -0.94 31.91 29.49
CA LYS A 185 -2.01 32.80 29.98
C LYS A 185 -1.67 33.48 31.29
N ARG A 186 -0.80 32.88 32.11
CA ARG A 186 -0.47 33.35 33.47
C ARG A 186 0.75 34.26 33.50
N GLN A 187 1.80 33.94 32.75
CA GLN A 187 3.04 34.73 32.74
C GLN A 187 2.91 35.95 31.82
N GLU A 188 3.47 37.07 32.24
CA GLU A 188 3.66 38.26 31.41
C GLU A 188 5.11 38.30 30.87
N GLY A 189 5.37 39.11 29.84
CA GLY A 189 6.72 39.32 29.29
C GLY A 189 7.18 38.30 28.23
N TRP A 190 6.65 37.07 28.25
CA TRP A 190 7.02 36.06 27.24
C TRP A 190 6.70 36.48 25.79
N SER A 191 5.68 37.32 25.57
CA SER A 191 5.24 37.70 24.22
C SER A 191 6.25 38.62 23.50
N ASP A 192 6.98 39.45 24.24
CA ASP A 192 7.99 40.33 23.67
C ASP A 192 9.28 39.55 23.39
N GLU A 193 9.65 38.64 24.30
CA GLU A 193 10.73 37.67 24.08
C GLU A 193 10.43 36.75 22.88
N ALA A 194 9.18 36.30 22.70
CA ALA A 194 8.77 35.50 21.54
C ALA A 194 8.95 36.27 20.23
N ARG A 195 8.63 37.57 20.19
CA ARG A 195 8.84 38.41 18.98
C ARG A 195 10.32 38.56 18.65
N GLU A 196 11.16 38.76 19.66
CA GLU A 196 12.61 38.82 19.48
C GLU A 196 13.18 37.48 19.01
N PHE A 197 12.75 36.39 19.65
CA PHE A 197 13.10 35.02 19.28
C PHE A 197 12.76 34.71 17.82
N LEU A 198 11.54 35.01 17.37
CA LEU A 198 11.11 34.78 15.98
C LEU A 198 11.88 35.64 14.98
N ARG A 199 12.25 36.87 15.36
CA ARG A 199 13.12 37.73 14.54
C ARG A 199 14.51 37.15 14.40
N ALA A 200 15.13 36.70 15.49
CA ALA A 200 16.46 36.11 15.47
C ALA A 200 16.48 34.77 14.70
N THR A 201 15.48 33.92 14.93
CA THR A 201 15.47 32.54 14.44
C THR A 201 14.94 32.43 13.02
N LEU A 202 13.85 33.12 12.69
CA LEU A 202 13.17 33.01 11.39
C LEU A 202 13.22 34.29 10.56
N SER A 203 13.83 35.37 11.08
CA SER A 203 13.76 36.70 10.46
C SER A 203 12.34 37.24 10.32
N MET A 204 11.42 36.72 11.13
CA MET A 204 10.01 37.08 11.10
C MET A 204 9.78 38.35 11.90
N THR A 205 9.05 39.30 11.31
CA THR A 205 8.54 40.47 12.04
C THR A 205 7.05 40.28 12.28
N VAL A 206 6.69 39.96 13.53
CA VAL A 206 5.30 39.75 13.97
C VAL A 206 4.54 41.08 13.93
N LYS A 207 3.46 41.14 13.14
CA LYS A 207 2.62 42.33 12.94
C LYS A 207 1.52 42.46 13.99
N THR A 208 1.03 41.34 14.54
CA THR A 208 -0.01 41.39 15.55
C THR A 208 0.43 42.12 16.82
N ARG A 209 -0.43 43.04 17.28
CA ARG A 209 -0.27 43.75 18.56
C ARG A 209 -0.87 42.98 19.75
N GLY A 210 -1.50 41.83 19.49
CA GLY A 210 -2.06 40.96 20.54
C GLY A 210 -0.96 40.48 21.49
N LYS A 211 -1.26 40.47 22.79
CA LYS A 211 -0.39 39.89 23.83
C LYS A 211 -0.77 38.47 24.23
N THR A 212 -1.82 37.93 23.61
CA THR A 212 -2.26 36.55 23.79
C THR A 212 -1.55 35.63 22.81
N TRP A 213 -1.51 34.34 23.13
CA TRP A 213 -0.86 33.32 22.29
C TRP A 213 -1.51 33.15 20.92
N SER A 214 -2.85 33.08 20.82
CA SER A 214 -3.53 32.74 19.56
C SER A 214 -3.14 33.63 18.38
N PRO A 215 -3.21 34.98 18.45
CA PRO A 215 -2.89 35.80 17.29
C PRO A 215 -1.42 35.71 16.85
N LEU A 216 -0.50 35.46 17.80
CA LEU A 216 0.92 35.25 17.50
C LEU A 216 1.11 33.89 16.83
N ALA A 217 0.46 32.85 17.33
CA ALA A 217 0.51 31.51 16.77
C ALA A 217 -0.09 31.46 15.36
N ASP A 218 -1.23 32.12 15.12
CA ASP A 218 -1.87 32.19 13.80
C ASP A 218 -0.94 32.82 12.75
N GLU A 219 -0.27 33.93 13.10
CA GLU A 219 0.70 34.58 12.21
C GLU A 219 1.95 33.71 11.99
N LEU A 220 2.43 33.02 13.03
CA LEU A 220 3.59 32.14 12.97
C LEU A 220 3.31 30.89 12.13
N TRP A 221 2.14 30.26 12.28
CA TRP A 221 1.70 29.12 11.47
C TRP A 221 1.71 29.48 9.98
N ARG A 222 1.10 30.60 9.63
CA ARG A 222 1.05 31.09 8.24
C ARG A 222 2.45 31.33 7.69
N PHE A 223 3.32 31.95 8.48
CA PHE A 223 4.70 32.24 8.07
C PHE A 223 5.52 30.95 7.87
N VAL A 224 5.46 30.01 8.82
CA VAL A 224 6.26 28.78 8.79
C VAL A 224 5.82 27.86 7.65
N LEU A 225 4.52 27.56 7.53
CA LEU A 225 4.03 26.67 6.46
C LEU A 225 4.22 27.28 5.08
N PHE A 226 3.93 28.58 4.91
CA PHE A 226 4.18 29.22 3.62
C PHE A 226 5.69 29.25 3.29
N SER A 227 6.56 29.38 4.30
CA SER A 227 8.02 29.28 4.07
C SER A 227 8.45 27.89 3.60
N GLU A 228 7.92 26.81 4.20
CA GLU A 228 8.22 25.45 3.75
C GLU A 228 7.81 25.25 2.29
N PHE A 229 6.60 25.65 1.93
CA PHE A 229 6.11 25.60 0.54
C PHE A 229 7.03 26.38 -0.43
N VAL A 230 7.44 27.60 -0.06
CA VAL A 230 8.33 28.42 -0.89
C VAL A 230 9.72 27.79 -1.05
N PHE A 231 10.26 27.16 -0.01
CA PHE A 231 11.57 26.51 -0.08
C PHE A 231 11.59 25.23 -0.91
N ASP A 232 10.43 24.59 -1.01
CA ASP A 232 10.27 23.32 -1.70
C ASP A 232 9.89 23.51 -3.18
N LEU A 233 9.24 24.63 -3.51
CA LEU A 233 8.87 24.99 -4.88
C LEU A 233 10.11 25.09 -5.81
N PRO A 234 10.19 24.29 -6.89
CA PRO A 234 11.33 24.34 -7.82
C PRO A 234 11.33 25.59 -8.72
N GLY A 235 10.15 26.16 -8.95
CA GLY A 235 9.92 27.33 -9.79
C GLY A 235 9.79 28.64 -9.00
N ALA A 236 9.58 29.75 -9.74
CA ALA A 236 9.29 31.04 -9.11
C ALA A 236 7.84 31.09 -8.59
N LEU A 237 7.63 31.83 -7.50
CA LEU A 237 6.28 32.09 -6.98
C LEU A 237 5.42 32.90 -7.98
N PRO A 238 4.12 32.59 -8.10
CA PRO A 238 3.17 33.46 -8.80
C PRO A 238 3.18 34.88 -8.24
N GLU A 239 3.05 35.89 -9.12
CA GLU A 239 3.05 37.31 -8.73
C GLU A 239 1.95 37.65 -7.72
N SER A 240 0.84 36.92 -7.72
CA SER A 240 -0.27 37.11 -6.78
C SER A 240 0.07 36.77 -5.33
N ILE A 241 1.02 35.86 -5.08
CA ILE A 241 1.42 35.42 -3.73
C ILE A 241 2.87 35.77 -3.38
N LYS A 242 3.62 36.36 -4.31
CA LYS A 242 5.00 36.83 -4.11
C LYS A 242 5.16 37.82 -2.94
N GLY A 243 4.10 38.56 -2.60
CA GLY A 243 4.07 39.50 -1.47
C GLY A 243 3.76 38.86 -0.11
N VAL A 244 3.44 37.57 -0.06
CA VAL A 244 3.15 36.87 1.21
C VAL A 244 4.47 36.70 1.99
N PRO A 245 4.57 37.15 3.26
CA PRO A 245 5.81 37.05 4.02
C PRO A 245 6.24 35.59 4.22
N HIS A 246 7.50 35.29 3.92
CA HIS A 246 8.14 34.00 4.19
C HIS A 246 9.56 34.21 4.71
N ALA A 247 10.13 33.15 5.29
CA ALA A 247 11.47 33.12 5.83
C ALA A 247 12.51 33.19 4.70
N PRO A 248 13.71 33.73 4.97
CA PRO A 248 14.79 33.72 4.01
C PRO A 248 15.46 32.33 3.97
N VAL A 249 16.17 32.01 2.90
CA VAL A 249 16.71 30.66 2.63
C VAL A 249 17.61 30.13 3.76
N GLU A 250 18.25 31.01 4.52
CA GLU A 250 19.12 30.63 5.64
C GLU A 250 18.35 29.93 6.78
N ALA A 251 17.06 30.25 6.93
CA ALA A 251 16.17 29.65 7.92
C ALA A 251 15.57 28.31 7.47
N ARG A 252 15.77 27.89 6.21
CA ARG A 252 15.17 26.69 5.61
C ARG A 252 15.33 25.43 6.48
N PRO A 253 16.54 25.04 6.93
CA PRO A 253 16.69 23.85 7.77
C PRO A 253 16.00 23.91 9.14
N VAL A 254 15.70 25.11 9.67
CA VAL A 254 14.93 25.23 10.92
C VAL A 254 13.44 25.05 10.61
N VAL A 255 12.95 25.66 9.53
CA VAL A 255 11.56 25.52 9.06
C VAL A 255 11.26 24.06 8.71
N GLU A 256 12.11 23.41 7.90
CA GLU A 256 11.93 22.02 7.47
C GLU A 256 11.93 21.05 8.68
N ASP A 257 12.85 21.19 9.64
CA ASP A 257 12.90 20.33 10.84
C ASP A 257 11.64 20.51 11.71
N VAL A 258 11.15 21.75 11.89
CA VAL A 258 9.92 22.00 12.67
C VAL A 258 8.70 21.42 11.96
N CYS A 259 8.54 21.66 10.65
CA CYS A 259 7.42 21.11 9.89
C CYS A 259 7.45 19.58 9.84
N GLU A 260 8.61 18.97 9.63
CA GLU A 260 8.78 17.52 9.62
C GLU A 260 8.36 16.87 10.95
N ARG A 261 8.76 17.46 12.08
CA ARG A 261 8.33 17.03 13.42
C ARG A 261 6.83 17.15 13.61
N LEU A 262 6.24 18.30 13.25
CA LEU A 262 4.80 18.54 13.38
C LEU A 262 3.98 17.58 12.50
N ARG A 263 4.49 17.26 11.31
CA ARG A 263 3.88 16.37 10.33
C ARG A 263 3.90 14.90 10.76
N ASN A 264 5.03 14.45 11.33
CA ASN A 264 5.28 13.02 11.60
C ASN A 264 4.93 12.60 13.03
N ASP A 265 4.87 13.50 14.00
CA ASP A 265 4.51 13.16 15.39
C ASP A 265 2.98 13.11 15.56
N PRO A 266 2.39 11.95 15.97
CA PRO A 266 0.95 11.82 16.17
C PRO A 266 0.34 12.84 17.15
N ARG A 267 1.15 13.40 18.07
CA ARG A 267 0.70 14.41 19.03
C ARG A 267 0.38 15.74 18.38
N TRP A 268 1.02 16.07 17.27
CA TRP A 268 0.95 17.39 16.63
C TRP A 268 0.32 17.36 15.23
N ARG A 269 0.31 16.20 14.59
CA ARG A 269 -0.15 16.03 13.20
C ARG A 269 -1.55 16.58 12.94
N SER A 270 -2.52 16.36 13.85
CA SER A 270 -3.88 16.87 13.69
C SER A 270 -3.92 18.40 13.64
N ALA A 271 -3.14 19.07 14.51
CA ALA A 271 -3.05 20.52 14.52
C ALA A 271 -2.35 21.05 13.26
N TYR A 272 -1.29 20.37 12.80
CA TYR A 272 -0.63 20.70 11.53
C TYR A 272 -1.62 20.67 10.36
N ILE A 273 -2.42 19.61 10.24
CA ILE A 273 -3.43 19.44 9.18
C ILE A 273 -4.46 20.57 9.20
N GLU A 274 -5.07 20.83 10.35
CA GLU A 274 -6.10 21.88 10.52
C GLU A 274 -5.56 23.28 10.14
N ARG A 275 -4.32 23.58 10.55
CA ARG A 275 -3.66 24.85 10.24
C ARG A 275 -3.33 24.98 8.76
N ALA A 276 -2.79 23.93 8.15
CA ALA A 276 -2.51 23.92 6.71
C ALA A 276 -3.78 24.12 5.87
N GLU A 277 -4.91 23.49 6.23
CA GLU A 277 -6.20 23.70 5.56
C GLU A 277 -6.69 25.14 5.68
N THR A 278 -6.62 25.71 6.89
CA THR A 278 -7.04 27.09 7.15
C THR A 278 -6.22 28.08 6.33
N ILE A 279 -4.90 27.92 6.33
CA ILE A 279 -3.98 28.82 5.62
C ILE A 279 -4.12 28.70 4.10
N GLU A 280 -4.31 27.48 3.58
CA GLU A 280 -4.59 27.29 2.16
C GLU A 280 -5.83 28.09 1.73
N ALA A 281 -6.92 28.02 2.50
CA ALA A 281 -8.15 28.72 2.20
C ALA A 281 -7.98 30.25 2.31
N GLU A 282 -7.27 30.73 3.33
CA GLU A 282 -6.99 32.17 3.51
C GLU A 282 -6.17 32.77 2.37
N LEU A 283 -5.22 32.01 1.83
CA LEU A 283 -4.32 32.44 0.77
C LEU A 283 -4.83 32.10 -0.65
N ASP A 284 -5.93 31.35 -0.75
CA ASP A 284 -6.51 30.86 -2.01
C ASP A 284 -5.48 30.10 -2.88
N LEU A 285 -4.57 29.35 -2.24
CA LEU A 285 -3.37 28.79 -2.90
C LEU A 285 -3.71 27.91 -4.10
N GLN A 286 -4.80 27.15 -4.03
CA GLN A 286 -5.27 26.32 -5.15
C GLN A 286 -5.48 27.14 -6.42
N LYS A 287 -6.09 28.32 -6.32
CA LYS A 287 -6.34 29.19 -7.47
C LYS A 287 -5.07 29.90 -7.90
N GLN A 288 -4.27 30.38 -6.94
CA GLN A 288 -3.07 31.16 -7.24
C GLN A 288 -1.96 30.31 -7.88
N CYS A 289 -1.88 29.02 -7.52
CA CYS A 289 -0.86 28.08 -8.02
C CYS A 289 -1.37 27.15 -9.11
N ALA A 290 -2.58 27.35 -9.65
CA ALA A 290 -3.24 26.43 -10.58
C ALA A 290 -2.45 26.10 -11.87
N SER A 291 -1.50 26.95 -12.28
CA SER A 291 -0.66 26.73 -13.46
C SER A 291 0.65 25.99 -13.19
N ILE A 292 0.92 25.62 -11.93
CA ILE A 292 2.16 24.95 -11.52
C ILE A 292 1.85 23.46 -11.34
N GLU A 293 2.47 22.60 -12.14
CA GLU A 293 2.31 21.15 -12.01
C GLU A 293 3.35 20.53 -11.06
N ASP A 294 4.57 21.09 -11.02
CA ASP A 294 5.66 20.67 -10.13
C ASP A 294 5.77 21.62 -8.95
N LEU A 295 5.25 21.19 -7.80
CA LEU A 295 5.18 21.99 -6.57
C LEU A 295 6.27 21.61 -5.55
N GLY A 296 7.26 20.77 -5.91
CA GLY A 296 8.35 20.35 -5.02
C GLY A 296 8.29 18.87 -4.67
N GLU A 297 8.73 18.46 -3.48
CA GLU A 297 8.75 17.09 -2.95
C GLU A 297 7.95 16.93 -1.63
N ARG A 298 7.62 18.02 -0.94
CA ARG A 298 6.90 18.07 0.33
C ARG A 298 5.45 18.46 0.10
N ASP A 299 4.53 17.77 0.77
CA ASP A 299 3.10 18.10 0.72
C ASP A 299 2.73 18.95 1.95
N THR A 300 2.99 20.25 1.84
CA THR A 300 2.75 21.20 2.93
C THR A 300 1.27 21.50 3.10
N PHE A 301 0.60 21.79 1.98
CA PHE A 301 -0.80 22.20 1.85
C PHE A 301 -1.61 21.17 1.05
N PRO A 302 -2.92 21.03 1.30
CA PRO A 302 -3.72 20.01 0.65
C PRO A 302 -3.93 20.20 -0.88
N PHE A 303 -3.74 21.39 -1.45
CA PHE A 303 -3.86 21.63 -2.89
C PHE A 303 -2.71 21.00 -3.68
N GLU A 304 -1.55 20.82 -3.04
CA GLU A 304 -0.38 20.18 -3.66
C GLU A 304 -0.73 18.73 -3.99
N GLU A 305 -1.31 18.01 -3.03
CA GLU A 305 -1.83 16.66 -3.22
C GLU A 305 -2.84 16.59 -4.39
N ARG A 306 -3.79 17.52 -4.46
CA ARG A 306 -4.78 17.57 -5.56
C ARG A 306 -4.12 17.80 -6.91
N THR A 307 -3.06 18.61 -6.94
CA THR A 307 -2.28 18.89 -8.15
C THR A 307 -1.53 17.64 -8.59
N TYR A 308 -0.87 16.95 -7.67
CA TYR A 308 -0.17 15.70 -7.98
C TYR A 308 -1.12 14.60 -8.44
N LEU A 309 -2.31 14.48 -7.84
CA LEU A 309 -3.33 13.56 -8.31
C LEU A 309 -3.69 13.84 -9.77
N SER A 310 -3.92 15.11 -10.13
CA SER A 310 -4.17 15.53 -11.51
C SER A 310 -3.01 15.19 -12.46
N VAL A 311 -1.76 15.36 -12.01
CA VAL A 311 -0.57 14.96 -12.78
C VAL A 311 -0.52 13.45 -12.99
N ALA A 312 -0.85 12.65 -11.98
CA ALA A 312 -0.88 11.19 -12.08
C ALA A 312 -1.98 10.71 -13.05
N ILE A 313 -3.18 11.30 -12.97
CA ILE A 313 -4.27 11.06 -13.93
C ILE A 313 -3.82 11.39 -15.35
N LYS A 314 -3.25 12.58 -15.56
CA LYS A 314 -2.72 13.03 -16.85
C LYS A 314 -1.64 12.08 -17.38
N GLY A 315 -0.79 11.55 -16.50
CA GLY A 315 0.20 10.51 -16.83
C GLY A 315 -0.46 9.27 -17.41
N ILE A 316 -1.47 8.71 -16.73
CA ILE A 316 -2.24 7.56 -17.20
C ILE A 316 -2.94 7.88 -18.54
N THR A 317 -3.68 8.98 -18.62
CA THR A 317 -4.45 9.36 -19.82
C THR A 317 -3.57 9.59 -21.04
N LYS A 318 -2.34 10.11 -20.86
CA LYS A 318 -1.37 10.33 -21.95
C LYS A 318 -0.45 9.14 -22.21
N GLY A 319 -0.53 8.07 -21.40
CA GLY A 319 0.36 6.91 -21.49
C GLY A 319 1.78 7.14 -20.96
N ASP A 320 2.01 8.21 -20.19
CA ASP A 320 3.25 8.43 -19.44
C ASP A 320 3.14 7.75 -18.06
N LEU A 321 3.28 6.43 -18.07
CA LEU A 321 3.15 5.60 -16.88
C LEU A 321 4.27 5.86 -15.86
N ASP A 322 5.45 6.28 -16.32
CA ASP A 322 6.58 6.61 -15.44
C ASP A 322 6.30 7.88 -14.61
N ALA A 323 5.65 8.90 -15.20
CA ALA A 323 5.20 10.07 -14.46
C ALA A 323 4.19 9.68 -13.37
N ALA A 324 3.18 8.89 -13.70
CA ALA A 324 2.19 8.41 -12.73
C ALA A 324 2.84 7.58 -11.60
N ARG A 325 3.81 6.72 -11.93
CA ARG A 325 4.54 5.90 -10.96
C ARG A 325 5.35 6.74 -9.98
N LYS A 326 6.05 7.78 -10.45
CA LYS A 326 6.83 8.70 -9.60
C LYS A 326 5.92 9.41 -8.60
N VAL A 327 4.79 9.93 -9.08
CA VAL A 327 3.82 10.63 -8.22
C VAL A 327 3.24 9.69 -7.15
N LEU A 328 2.83 8.47 -7.53
CA LEU A 328 2.33 7.48 -6.57
C LEU A 328 3.38 7.06 -5.54
N ALA A 329 4.64 6.91 -5.95
CA ALA A 329 5.73 6.59 -5.04
C ALA A 329 5.95 7.68 -3.99
N ARG A 330 5.80 8.95 -4.38
CA ARG A 330 5.87 10.09 -3.49
C ARG A 330 4.69 10.18 -2.54
N HIS A 331 3.47 10.01 -3.05
CA HIS A 331 2.23 10.11 -2.25
C HIS A 331 2.23 9.17 -1.03
N LYS A 332 2.94 8.04 -1.08
CA LYS A 332 3.09 7.10 0.06
C LYS A 332 3.60 7.75 1.36
N ASN A 333 4.28 8.89 1.30
CA ASN A 333 4.79 9.60 2.47
C ASN A 333 3.98 10.88 2.78
N SER A 334 2.83 11.08 2.13
CA SER A 334 2.04 12.29 2.29
C SER A 334 1.35 12.34 3.66
N VAL A 335 1.35 13.52 4.29
CA VAL A 335 0.58 13.74 5.53
C VAL A 335 -0.92 13.62 5.30
N TRP A 336 -1.36 13.83 4.05
CA TRP A 336 -2.75 13.87 3.64
C TRP A 336 -3.37 12.49 3.41
N LEU A 337 -2.58 11.42 3.52
CA LEU A 337 -3.05 10.04 3.39
C LEU A 337 -4.27 9.74 4.25
N GLY A 338 -4.49 10.39 5.40
CA GLY A 338 -5.62 10.12 6.30
C GLY A 338 -6.99 10.66 5.84
N LYS A 339 -7.09 11.29 4.67
CA LYS A 339 -8.35 11.82 4.14
C LYS A 339 -9.05 10.78 3.24
N GLY A 340 -10.10 10.15 3.76
CA GLY A 340 -10.78 9.02 3.11
C GLY A 340 -11.27 9.24 1.67
N GLU A 341 -11.68 10.47 1.30
CA GLU A 341 -12.09 10.77 -0.08
C GLU A 341 -10.91 10.80 -1.06
N SER A 342 -9.80 11.43 -0.67
CA SER A 342 -8.56 11.45 -1.45
C SER A 342 -7.93 10.06 -1.55
N GLN A 343 -8.01 9.25 -0.49
CA GLN A 343 -7.52 7.86 -0.50
C GLN A 343 -8.15 7.05 -1.63
N ALA A 344 -9.46 7.15 -1.83
CA ALA A 344 -10.15 6.37 -2.87
C ALA A 344 -9.73 6.79 -4.28
N GLN A 345 -9.48 8.09 -4.51
CA GLN A 345 -8.97 8.59 -5.79
C GLN A 345 -7.56 8.06 -6.07
N TRP A 346 -6.67 8.14 -5.08
CA TRP A 346 -5.31 7.61 -5.20
C TRP A 346 -5.29 6.09 -5.39
N GLU A 347 -6.19 5.37 -4.72
CA GLU A 347 -6.34 3.93 -4.90
C GLU A 347 -6.79 3.58 -6.33
N LEU A 348 -7.71 4.33 -6.91
CA LEU A 348 -8.11 4.14 -8.31
C LEU A 348 -6.98 4.40 -9.30
N VAL A 349 -6.21 5.47 -9.09
CA VAL A 349 -5.02 5.76 -9.91
C VAL A 349 -3.98 4.65 -9.78
N ARG A 350 -3.74 4.17 -8.55
CA ARG A 350 -2.80 3.07 -8.27
C ARG A 350 -3.23 1.76 -8.91
N SER A 351 -4.48 1.34 -8.68
CA SER A 351 -5.02 0.09 -9.21
C SER A 351 -5.12 0.13 -10.75
N GLY A 352 -5.53 1.26 -11.31
CA GLY A 352 -5.52 1.50 -12.76
C GLY A 352 -4.12 1.41 -13.36
N LEU A 353 -3.13 2.07 -12.77
CA LEU A 353 -1.73 1.98 -13.22
C LEU A 353 -1.22 0.53 -13.17
N ASN A 354 -1.41 -0.16 -12.06
CA ASN A 354 -0.97 -1.55 -11.89
C ASN A 354 -1.60 -2.47 -12.95
N LEU A 355 -2.90 -2.29 -13.23
CA LEU A 355 -3.61 -3.06 -14.25
C LEU A 355 -3.03 -2.78 -15.64
N ILE A 356 -2.81 -1.51 -15.99
CA ILE A 356 -2.26 -1.10 -17.29
C ILE A 356 -0.86 -1.67 -17.49
N GLU A 357 0.02 -1.53 -16.49
CA GLU A 357 1.39 -2.05 -16.54
C GLU A 357 1.39 -3.57 -16.72
N ALA A 358 0.58 -4.30 -15.94
CA ALA A 358 0.46 -5.75 -16.06
C ALA A 358 -0.08 -6.16 -17.44
N CYS A 359 -1.07 -5.44 -17.99
CA CYS A 359 -1.56 -5.70 -19.34
C CYS A 359 -0.46 -5.53 -20.38
N ASP A 360 0.27 -4.41 -20.34
CA ASP A 360 1.32 -4.09 -21.32
C ASP A 360 2.54 -5.03 -21.19
N ASP A 361 2.90 -5.46 -19.98
CA ASP A 361 3.98 -6.43 -19.74
C ASP A 361 3.63 -7.82 -20.27
N TYR A 362 2.43 -8.32 -19.98
CA TYR A 362 2.05 -9.69 -20.38
C TYR A 362 1.60 -9.78 -21.83
N GLU A 363 1.08 -8.70 -22.42
CA GLU A 363 0.88 -8.62 -23.86
C GLU A 363 2.20 -8.81 -24.62
N ARG A 364 3.29 -8.17 -24.17
CA ARG A 364 4.63 -8.34 -24.77
C ARG A 364 5.15 -9.77 -24.67
N GLN A 365 4.78 -10.51 -23.63
CA GLN A 365 5.21 -11.90 -23.42
C GLN A 365 4.36 -12.91 -24.19
N LEU A 366 3.11 -12.56 -24.52
CA LEU A 366 2.10 -13.45 -25.09
C LEU A 366 2.57 -14.25 -26.32
N PRO A 367 3.26 -13.67 -27.33
CA PRO A 367 3.70 -14.43 -28.51
C PRO A 367 4.64 -15.60 -28.18
N ASN A 368 5.43 -15.49 -27.11
CA ASN A 368 6.38 -16.52 -26.68
C ASN A 368 5.76 -17.56 -25.75
N ARG A 369 4.56 -17.28 -25.20
CA ARG A 369 3.88 -18.08 -24.19
C ARG A 369 2.55 -18.67 -24.67
N ALA A 370 2.26 -18.59 -25.97
CA ALA A 370 0.98 -19.02 -26.53
C ALA A 370 1.11 -19.86 -27.81
N ARG A 371 2.23 -20.59 -27.97
CA ARG A 371 2.50 -21.40 -29.18
C ARG A 371 1.56 -22.60 -29.30
N THR A 372 1.19 -23.21 -28.18
CA THR A 372 0.22 -24.30 -28.10
C THR A 372 -0.89 -23.97 -27.10
N GLN A 373 -1.97 -24.76 -27.10
CA GLN A 373 -3.04 -24.65 -26.09
C GLN A 373 -2.47 -24.86 -24.67
N ALA A 374 -1.57 -25.83 -24.50
CA ALA A 374 -0.93 -26.13 -23.22
C ALA A 374 -0.10 -24.94 -22.72
N ASP A 375 0.74 -24.35 -23.58
CA ASP A 375 1.56 -23.19 -23.22
C ASP A 375 0.70 -22.01 -22.77
N LEU A 376 -0.39 -21.73 -23.50
CA LEU A 376 -1.29 -20.62 -23.18
C LEU A 376 -2.03 -20.85 -21.85
N ILE A 377 -2.49 -22.08 -21.60
CA ILE A 377 -3.14 -22.43 -20.34
C ILE A 377 -2.16 -22.34 -19.18
N ASP A 378 -0.93 -22.84 -19.34
CA ASP A 378 0.11 -22.75 -18.30
C ASP A 378 0.45 -21.29 -18.01
N PHE A 379 0.59 -20.47 -19.06
CA PHE A 379 0.80 -19.03 -18.91
C PHE A 379 -0.37 -18.35 -18.19
N TYR A 380 -1.61 -18.75 -18.47
CA TYR A 380 -2.76 -18.22 -17.73
C TYR A 380 -2.75 -18.62 -16.26
N VAL A 381 -2.58 -19.91 -15.99
CA VAL A 381 -2.53 -20.46 -14.64
C VAL A 381 -1.42 -19.82 -13.83
N THR A 382 -0.22 -19.59 -14.38
CA THR A 382 0.90 -19.05 -13.61
C THR A 382 0.95 -17.52 -13.58
N THR A 383 0.37 -16.84 -14.58
CA THR A 383 0.69 -15.43 -14.84
C THR A 383 -0.50 -14.58 -15.29
N LEU A 384 -1.18 -14.89 -16.41
CA LEU A 384 -2.26 -14.00 -16.90
C LEU A 384 -3.43 -13.88 -15.92
N ARG A 385 -3.65 -14.88 -15.06
CA ARG A 385 -4.63 -14.79 -13.96
C ARG A 385 -4.41 -13.58 -13.04
N GLU A 386 -3.19 -13.03 -12.98
CA GLU A 386 -2.89 -11.85 -12.17
C GLU A 386 -3.48 -10.58 -12.79
N VAL A 387 -3.59 -10.52 -14.12
CA VAL A 387 -4.31 -9.43 -14.80
C VAL A 387 -5.80 -9.50 -14.45
N ASP A 388 -6.36 -10.71 -14.47
CA ASP A 388 -7.74 -11.00 -14.11
C ASP A 388 -8.06 -10.61 -12.66
N ARG A 389 -7.10 -10.84 -11.74
CA ARG A 389 -7.12 -10.38 -10.35
C ARG A 389 -7.08 -8.86 -10.26
N LEU A 390 -6.08 -8.23 -10.88
CA LEU A 390 -5.91 -6.76 -10.87
C LEU A 390 -7.13 -6.05 -11.47
N HIS A 391 -7.73 -6.61 -12.52
CA HIS A 391 -8.94 -6.08 -13.13
C HIS A 391 -10.14 -6.19 -12.18
N ARG A 392 -10.33 -7.33 -11.50
CA ARG A 392 -11.39 -7.45 -10.48
C ARG A 392 -11.20 -6.44 -9.35
N GLU A 393 -9.99 -6.31 -8.83
CA GLU A 393 -9.68 -5.37 -7.73
C GLU A 393 -9.87 -3.91 -8.16
N PHE A 394 -9.48 -3.58 -9.40
CA PHE A 394 -9.74 -2.29 -10.02
C PHE A 394 -11.25 -2.02 -10.13
N GLU A 395 -12.03 -2.95 -10.69
CA GLU A 395 -13.49 -2.78 -10.84
C GLU A 395 -14.21 -2.73 -9.49
N GLN A 396 -13.71 -3.45 -8.48
CA GLN A 396 -14.20 -3.32 -7.11
C GLN A 396 -13.97 -1.90 -6.58
N ALA A 397 -12.76 -1.34 -6.75
CA ALA A 397 -12.47 0.04 -6.36
C ALA A 397 -13.36 1.05 -7.11
N VAL A 398 -13.67 0.80 -8.39
CA VAL A 398 -14.58 1.65 -9.19
C VAL A 398 -16.01 1.60 -8.65
N GLY A 399 -16.57 0.42 -8.43
CA GLY A 399 -17.94 0.28 -7.90
C GLY A 399 -18.12 0.88 -6.50
N GLU A 400 -17.03 0.96 -5.76
CA GLU A 400 -16.97 1.54 -4.43
C GLU A 400 -16.80 3.08 -4.41
N PHE A 401 -16.27 3.65 -5.49
CA PHE A 401 -15.95 5.07 -5.61
C PHE A 401 -17.16 5.91 -6.01
N ILE A 402 -17.21 7.15 -5.50
CA ILE A 402 -18.18 8.16 -5.92
C ILE A 402 -17.37 9.26 -6.57
N ASP A 403 -17.62 9.50 -7.85
CA ASP A 403 -16.95 10.56 -8.60
C ASP A 403 -17.87 11.78 -8.80
N PRO A 404 -17.97 12.71 -7.83
CA PRO A 404 -18.84 13.88 -7.97
C PRO A 404 -18.38 14.86 -9.06
N HIS A 405 -17.14 14.75 -9.55
CA HIS A 405 -16.53 15.71 -10.49
C HIS A 405 -16.04 15.07 -11.80
N ASP A 406 -16.36 13.79 -12.03
CA ASP A 406 -15.98 13.00 -13.22
C ASP A 406 -14.45 13.00 -13.50
N MET A 407 -13.64 13.16 -12.45
CA MET A 407 -12.20 13.31 -12.57
C MET A 407 -11.49 11.99 -12.91
N MET A 408 -12.06 10.87 -12.47
CA MET A 408 -11.48 9.52 -12.65
C MET A 408 -11.95 8.85 -13.94
N HIS A 409 -12.93 9.42 -14.65
CA HIS A 409 -13.52 8.82 -15.85
C HIS A 409 -12.48 8.32 -16.86
N GLU A 410 -11.53 9.18 -17.21
CA GLU A 410 -10.47 8.86 -18.17
C GLU A 410 -9.53 7.76 -17.66
N VAL A 411 -9.20 7.75 -16.36
CA VAL A 411 -8.39 6.67 -15.76
C VAL A 411 -9.12 5.34 -15.88
N ILE A 412 -10.43 5.35 -15.59
CA ILE A 412 -11.28 4.16 -15.65
C ILE A 412 -11.38 3.64 -17.08
N GLN A 413 -11.65 4.52 -18.03
CA GLN A 413 -11.76 4.17 -19.44
C GLN A 413 -10.44 3.60 -19.99
N GLN A 414 -9.31 4.23 -19.70
CA GLN A 414 -8.00 3.74 -20.16
C GLN A 414 -7.65 2.37 -19.57
N SER A 415 -7.93 2.17 -18.28
CA SER A 415 -7.67 0.91 -17.58
C SER A 415 -8.51 -0.24 -18.16
N ARG A 416 -9.83 -0.02 -18.34
CA ARG A 416 -10.75 -0.98 -18.96
C ARG A 416 -10.35 -1.31 -20.41
N GLN A 417 -9.98 -0.30 -21.19
CA GLN A 417 -9.59 -0.48 -22.59
C GLN A 417 -8.29 -1.28 -22.73
N ARG A 418 -7.32 -1.09 -21.83
CA ARG A 418 -6.08 -1.87 -21.79
C ARG A 418 -6.36 -3.34 -21.43
N TYR A 419 -7.20 -3.60 -20.44
CA TYR A 419 -7.64 -4.96 -20.13
C TYR A 419 -8.38 -5.63 -21.31
N ARG A 420 -9.32 -4.92 -21.96
CA ARG A 420 -10.05 -5.43 -23.14
C ARG A 420 -9.10 -5.93 -24.21
N ARG A 421 -8.11 -5.10 -24.53
CA ARG A 421 -7.15 -5.36 -25.60
C ARG A 421 -6.41 -6.66 -25.35
N LEU A 422 -5.93 -6.86 -24.12
CA LEU A 422 -5.24 -8.09 -23.76
C LEU A 422 -6.19 -9.29 -23.76
N ALA A 423 -7.37 -9.17 -23.16
CA ALA A 423 -8.39 -10.23 -23.12
C ALA A 423 -8.79 -10.69 -24.52
N GLU A 424 -9.03 -9.77 -25.46
CA GLU A 424 -9.38 -10.08 -26.86
C GLU A 424 -8.23 -10.78 -27.61
N LYS A 425 -6.98 -10.37 -27.38
CA LYS A 425 -5.81 -11.05 -27.96
C LYS A 425 -5.68 -12.48 -27.44
N VAL A 426 -5.81 -12.67 -26.13
CA VAL A 426 -5.78 -13.99 -25.51
C VAL A 426 -6.91 -14.86 -26.03
N GLN A 427 -8.13 -14.32 -26.10
CA GLN A 427 -9.30 -15.04 -26.60
C GLN A 427 -9.14 -15.47 -28.06
N THR A 428 -8.67 -14.58 -28.92
CA THR A 428 -8.42 -14.90 -30.35
C THR A 428 -7.44 -16.07 -30.49
N ILE A 429 -6.36 -16.08 -29.72
CA ILE A 429 -5.38 -17.18 -29.74
C ILE A 429 -5.98 -18.46 -29.14
N PHE A 430 -6.71 -18.34 -28.03
CA PHE A 430 -7.37 -19.47 -27.38
C PHE A 430 -8.37 -20.15 -28.33
N MET A 431 -9.21 -19.39 -29.02
CA MET A 431 -10.19 -19.91 -29.97
C MET A 431 -9.55 -20.61 -31.16
N LYS A 432 -8.38 -20.15 -31.63
CA LYS A 432 -7.59 -20.85 -32.65
C LYS A 432 -7.10 -22.21 -32.13
N HIS A 433 -6.56 -22.25 -30.92
CA HIS A 433 -6.08 -23.49 -30.30
C HIS A 433 -7.22 -24.46 -29.97
N LEU A 434 -8.36 -23.95 -29.54
CA LEU A 434 -9.58 -24.70 -29.25
C LEU A 434 -10.09 -25.44 -30.50
N ALA A 435 -10.14 -24.76 -31.65
CA ALA A 435 -10.54 -25.39 -32.92
C ALA A 435 -9.62 -26.57 -33.29
N LEU A 436 -8.31 -26.40 -33.07
CA LEU A 436 -7.28 -27.37 -33.45
C LEU A 436 -7.11 -28.54 -32.47
N SER A 437 -7.29 -28.30 -31.18
CA SER A 437 -6.94 -29.28 -30.13
C SER A 437 -8.18 -29.84 -29.42
N GLY A 438 -9.30 -29.12 -29.44
CA GLY A 438 -10.52 -29.48 -28.74
C GLY A 438 -10.53 -29.09 -27.26
N TRP A 439 -11.58 -29.55 -26.56
CA TRP A 439 -11.80 -29.35 -25.13
C TRP A 439 -12.50 -30.56 -24.48
N PRO A 440 -12.23 -30.90 -23.20
CA PRO A 440 -11.16 -30.36 -22.35
C PRO A 440 -9.77 -30.69 -22.92
N PRO A 441 -8.71 -29.95 -22.53
CA PRO A 441 -7.37 -30.22 -23.00
C PRO A 441 -6.94 -31.65 -22.67
N ALA A 442 -6.32 -32.34 -23.63
CA ALA A 442 -5.83 -33.71 -23.41
C ALA A 442 -4.82 -33.75 -22.25
N GLU A 443 -4.81 -34.87 -21.51
CA GLU A 443 -3.91 -35.13 -20.37
C GLU A 443 -4.04 -34.14 -19.20
N ARG A 444 -5.07 -33.27 -19.23
CA ARG A 444 -5.36 -32.35 -18.13
C ARG A 444 -6.67 -32.72 -17.43
N LEU A 445 -6.79 -32.29 -16.17
CA LEU A 445 -7.91 -32.64 -15.28
C LEU A 445 -9.24 -32.05 -15.77
N ALA A 446 -10.10 -32.85 -16.39
CA ALA A 446 -11.44 -32.36 -16.71
C ALA A 446 -12.22 -32.12 -15.41
N ASN A 447 -13.08 -31.09 -15.40
CA ASN A 447 -13.90 -30.81 -14.22
C ASN A 447 -14.82 -32.00 -13.87
N ALA A 448 -15.22 -32.76 -14.89
CA ALA A 448 -15.99 -34.00 -14.76
C ALA A 448 -15.29 -35.18 -14.05
N GLU A 449 -13.99 -35.06 -13.76
CA GLU A 449 -13.18 -36.08 -13.07
C GLU A 449 -12.91 -35.73 -11.61
N THR A 450 -13.27 -34.51 -11.18
CA THR A 450 -12.88 -33.97 -9.86
C THR A 450 -13.50 -34.75 -8.70
N PHE A 451 -14.79 -35.11 -8.78
CA PHE A 451 -15.44 -35.92 -7.76
C PHE A 451 -14.72 -37.25 -7.57
N ASP A 452 -14.56 -38.03 -8.63
CA ASP A 452 -14.01 -39.39 -8.53
C ASP A 452 -12.55 -39.37 -8.07
N ARG A 453 -11.78 -38.39 -8.56
CA ARG A 453 -10.35 -38.25 -8.23
C ARG A 453 -10.12 -37.77 -6.81
N PHE A 454 -10.88 -36.77 -6.33
CA PHE A 454 -10.58 -36.11 -5.05
C PHE A 454 -11.54 -36.49 -3.92
N VAL A 455 -12.79 -36.83 -4.20
CA VAL A 455 -13.77 -37.21 -3.18
C VAL A 455 -13.96 -38.72 -3.14
N GLY A 456 -14.33 -39.32 -4.28
CA GLY A 456 -14.63 -40.74 -4.40
C GLY A 456 -13.45 -41.64 -4.02
N SER A 457 -12.22 -41.24 -4.34
CA SER A 457 -11.01 -41.96 -3.94
C SER A 457 -10.80 -41.99 -2.41
N ARG A 458 -11.07 -40.89 -1.71
CA ARG A 458 -10.93 -40.75 -0.25
C ARG A 458 -12.01 -41.49 0.52
N LEU A 459 -13.24 -41.49 0.01
CA LEU A 459 -14.38 -42.20 0.62
C LEU A 459 -14.27 -43.74 0.56
N LYS A 460 -13.24 -44.28 -0.12
CA LYS A 460 -12.90 -45.71 -0.08
C LYS A 460 -12.24 -46.11 1.24
N ASP A 461 -11.57 -45.17 1.92
CA ASP A 461 -10.95 -45.41 3.21
C ASP A 461 -12.03 -45.41 4.30
N SER A 462 -12.15 -46.52 5.04
CA SER A 462 -13.18 -46.66 6.08
C SER A 462 -12.98 -45.63 7.20
N GLY A 463 -14.06 -44.94 7.61
CA GLY A 463 -14.05 -43.94 8.67
C GLY A 463 -13.57 -42.55 8.23
N ARG A 464 -13.25 -42.36 6.95
CA ARG A 464 -12.80 -41.08 6.41
C ARG A 464 -13.98 -40.19 6.01
N ARG A 465 -14.05 -39.00 6.60
CA ARG A 465 -15.11 -38.02 6.37
C ARG A 465 -14.61 -36.87 5.50
N VAL A 466 -15.32 -36.59 4.41
CA VAL A 466 -14.97 -35.60 3.40
C VAL A 466 -16.08 -34.57 3.27
N ALA A 467 -15.72 -33.29 3.37
CA ALA A 467 -16.59 -32.20 2.97
C ALA A 467 -16.34 -31.87 1.49
N TYR A 468 -17.41 -31.75 0.70
CA TYR A 468 -17.34 -31.37 -0.70
C TYR A 468 -18.06 -30.03 -0.89
N ILE A 469 -17.28 -28.97 -1.07
CA ILE A 469 -17.78 -27.59 -1.11
C ILE A 469 -17.89 -27.17 -2.57
N LEU A 470 -19.12 -26.97 -3.03
CA LEU A 470 -19.45 -26.50 -4.37
C LEU A 470 -19.64 -24.98 -4.32
N VAL A 471 -18.72 -24.23 -4.93
CA VAL A 471 -18.81 -22.77 -5.04
C VAL A 471 -19.19 -22.43 -6.47
N ASP A 472 -20.37 -21.83 -6.67
CA ASP A 472 -20.86 -21.39 -7.98
C ASP A 472 -20.01 -20.21 -8.49
N ALA A 473 -19.56 -20.28 -9.75
CA ALA A 473 -18.81 -19.22 -10.42
C ALA A 473 -17.45 -18.80 -9.78
N LEU A 474 -16.61 -19.73 -9.31
CA LEU A 474 -15.31 -19.40 -8.69
C LEU A 474 -14.18 -19.32 -9.74
N ARG A 475 -13.71 -18.12 -10.08
CA ARG A 475 -12.55 -17.95 -10.98
C ARG A 475 -11.26 -18.55 -10.41
N TYR A 476 -10.35 -18.98 -11.29
CA TYR A 476 -9.06 -19.54 -10.88
C TYR A 476 -8.21 -18.57 -10.03
N GLU A 477 -8.20 -17.27 -10.34
CA GLU A 477 -7.49 -16.27 -9.52
C GLU A 477 -8.05 -16.15 -8.09
N LEU A 478 -9.38 -16.26 -7.93
CA LEU A 478 -10.01 -16.31 -6.61
C LEU A 478 -9.64 -17.59 -5.86
N GLY A 479 -9.52 -18.71 -6.57
CA GLY A 479 -9.02 -19.97 -6.00
C GLY A 479 -7.58 -19.87 -5.48
N VAL A 480 -6.73 -19.08 -6.14
CA VAL A 480 -5.36 -18.79 -5.68
C VAL A 480 -5.38 -17.90 -4.43
N ALA A 481 -6.24 -16.88 -4.39
CA ALA A 481 -6.40 -16.05 -3.20
C ALA A 481 -6.93 -16.88 -2.01
N LEU A 482 -7.90 -17.77 -2.26
CA LEU A 482 -8.44 -18.69 -1.28
C LEU A 482 -7.37 -19.67 -0.77
N GLU A 483 -6.56 -20.26 -1.66
CA GLU A 483 -5.48 -21.16 -1.26
C GLU A 483 -4.49 -20.48 -0.30
N LYS A 484 -4.02 -19.27 -0.63
CA LYS A 484 -3.13 -18.51 0.24
C LYS A 484 -3.73 -18.27 1.62
N MET A 485 -5.01 -17.90 1.67
CA MET A 485 -5.72 -17.67 2.92
C MET A 485 -5.88 -18.96 3.75
N LEU A 486 -6.18 -20.09 3.10
CA LEU A 486 -6.36 -21.37 3.80
C LEU A 486 -5.04 -22.02 4.22
N ALA A 487 -3.94 -21.76 3.50
CA ALA A 487 -2.61 -22.28 3.78
C ALA A 487 -2.06 -21.82 5.15
N GLU A 488 -2.58 -20.71 5.68
CA GLU A 488 -2.27 -20.22 7.04
C GLU A 488 -2.86 -21.14 8.13
N ASP A 489 -3.97 -21.82 7.85
CA ASP A 489 -4.70 -22.65 8.81
C ASP A 489 -4.34 -24.16 8.72
N GLY A 490 -3.74 -24.58 7.60
CA GLY A 490 -3.31 -25.96 7.38
C GLY A 490 -2.90 -26.27 5.93
N PRO A 491 -2.48 -27.51 5.64
CA PRO A 491 -2.03 -27.91 4.32
C PRO A 491 -3.18 -27.88 3.30
N VAL A 492 -3.00 -27.10 2.23
CA VAL A 492 -3.92 -27.01 1.10
C VAL A 492 -3.17 -27.22 -0.21
N GLU A 493 -3.76 -27.99 -1.11
CA GLU A 493 -3.28 -28.15 -2.49
C GLU A 493 -4.23 -27.45 -3.46
N LEU A 494 -3.69 -26.70 -4.41
CA LEU A 494 -4.44 -26.09 -5.50
C LEU A 494 -4.13 -26.78 -6.84
N HIS A 495 -5.18 -27.23 -7.51
CA HIS A 495 -5.14 -27.81 -8.85
C HIS A 495 -5.97 -26.98 -9.82
N ALA A 496 -5.57 -26.94 -11.10
CA ALA A 496 -6.41 -26.39 -12.17
C ALA A 496 -7.24 -27.51 -12.81
N ALA A 497 -8.55 -27.29 -12.95
CA ALA A 497 -9.46 -28.14 -13.69
C ALA A 497 -10.12 -27.37 -14.85
N TYR A 498 -10.65 -28.12 -15.82
CA TYR A 498 -11.17 -27.58 -17.07
C TYR A 498 -12.68 -27.82 -17.17
N ALA A 499 -13.45 -26.74 -17.04
CA ALA A 499 -14.90 -26.75 -16.91
C ALA A 499 -15.59 -27.46 -18.09
N GLN A 500 -16.73 -28.11 -17.82
CA GLN A 500 -17.56 -28.68 -18.86
C GLN A 500 -18.21 -27.55 -19.67
N LEU A 501 -18.12 -27.63 -21.00
CA LEU A 501 -18.83 -26.70 -21.87
C LEU A 501 -20.27 -27.16 -22.14
N PRO A 502 -21.22 -26.23 -22.37
CA PRO A 502 -21.10 -24.79 -22.10
C PRO A 502 -20.90 -24.52 -20.59
N THR A 503 -20.15 -23.48 -20.24
CA THR A 503 -19.80 -23.08 -18.86
C THR A 503 -20.99 -22.43 -18.13
N ILE A 504 -22.13 -23.12 -18.10
CA ILE A 504 -23.36 -22.71 -17.40
C ILE A 504 -23.59 -23.59 -16.19
N THR A 505 -24.19 -23.04 -15.14
CA THR A 505 -24.41 -23.71 -13.85
C THR A 505 -25.05 -25.09 -13.95
N PRO A 506 -26.14 -25.30 -14.73
CA PRO A 506 -26.75 -26.62 -14.83
C PRO A 506 -25.79 -27.70 -15.37
N VAL A 507 -24.93 -27.34 -16.30
CA VAL A 507 -23.97 -28.26 -16.96
C VAL A 507 -22.74 -28.46 -16.09
N GLY A 508 -22.15 -27.38 -15.59
CA GLY A 508 -20.97 -27.44 -14.75
C GLY A 508 -21.23 -28.19 -13.43
N MET A 509 -22.32 -27.87 -12.73
CA MET A 509 -22.70 -28.58 -11.49
C MET A 509 -23.04 -30.06 -11.72
N ALA A 510 -23.58 -30.40 -12.90
CA ALA A 510 -23.79 -31.80 -13.29
C ALA A 510 -22.47 -32.54 -13.55
N SER A 511 -21.43 -31.84 -14.01
CA SER A 511 -20.09 -32.41 -14.21
C SER A 511 -19.40 -32.75 -12.88
N LEU A 512 -19.74 -32.06 -11.79
CA LEU A 512 -19.16 -32.29 -10.46
C LEU A 512 -19.73 -33.51 -9.71
N LEU A 513 -20.61 -34.28 -10.35
CA LEU A 513 -21.21 -35.49 -9.80
C LEU A 513 -20.32 -36.73 -10.03
N PRO A 514 -20.53 -37.80 -9.25
CA PRO A 514 -19.79 -39.05 -9.45
C PRO A 514 -20.01 -39.62 -10.86
N ASP A 515 -18.95 -40.22 -11.42
CA ASP A 515 -18.97 -40.90 -12.73
C ASP A 515 -19.30 -39.98 -13.95
N ALA A 516 -19.37 -38.67 -13.75
CA ALA A 516 -19.80 -37.70 -14.76
C ALA A 516 -18.96 -37.72 -16.03
N ARG A 517 -17.64 -37.90 -15.93
CA ARG A 517 -16.75 -38.04 -17.10
C ARG A 517 -17.22 -39.10 -18.11
N SER A 518 -17.81 -40.18 -17.62
CA SER A 518 -18.27 -41.29 -18.45
C SER A 518 -19.77 -41.21 -18.78
N GLN A 519 -20.60 -40.67 -17.87
CA GLN A 519 -22.05 -40.78 -17.97
C GLN A 519 -22.79 -39.48 -18.31
N LEU A 520 -22.13 -38.32 -18.23
CA LEU A 520 -22.76 -37.04 -18.51
C LEU A 520 -23.02 -36.89 -20.01
N THR A 521 -24.27 -36.59 -20.34
CA THR A 521 -24.75 -36.25 -21.69
C THR A 521 -25.70 -35.06 -21.59
N LEU A 522 -25.86 -34.29 -22.65
CA LEU A 522 -26.76 -33.14 -22.72
C LEU A 522 -27.82 -33.41 -23.79
N SER A 523 -29.09 -33.17 -23.49
CA SER A 523 -30.15 -33.22 -24.49
C SER A 523 -30.83 -31.87 -24.64
N THR A 524 -31.27 -31.55 -25.85
CA THR A 524 -32.13 -30.39 -26.08
C THR A 524 -33.59 -30.79 -25.83
N GLU A 525 -34.23 -30.17 -24.83
CA GLU A 525 -35.65 -30.36 -24.53
C GLU A 525 -36.32 -28.98 -24.41
N SER A 526 -37.36 -28.72 -25.20
CA SER A 526 -38.06 -27.41 -25.23
C SER A 526 -37.11 -26.21 -25.38
N GLU A 527 -36.15 -26.29 -26.30
CA GLU A 527 -35.12 -25.26 -26.55
C GLU A 527 -34.16 -24.98 -25.37
N ALA A 528 -34.25 -25.77 -24.30
CA ALA A 528 -33.33 -25.73 -23.17
C ALA A 528 -32.35 -26.91 -23.19
N LEU A 529 -31.16 -26.67 -22.64
CA LEU A 529 -30.14 -27.71 -22.48
C LEU A 529 -30.36 -28.45 -21.16
N VAL A 530 -30.67 -29.74 -21.23
CA VAL A 530 -30.96 -30.59 -20.07
C VAL A 530 -29.79 -31.55 -19.84
N PRO A 531 -29.04 -31.42 -18.73
CA PRO A 531 -28.01 -32.38 -18.38
C PRO A 531 -28.61 -33.70 -17.90
N LYS A 532 -28.05 -34.81 -18.37
CA LYS A 532 -28.43 -36.18 -18.04
C LYS A 532 -27.22 -36.97 -17.57
N LEU A 533 -27.36 -37.69 -16.46
CA LEU A 533 -26.36 -38.61 -15.94
C LEU A 533 -26.90 -40.04 -16.05
N GLY A 534 -26.23 -40.89 -16.84
CA GLY A 534 -26.70 -42.26 -17.09
C GLY A 534 -28.09 -42.32 -17.73
N GLY A 535 -28.44 -41.30 -18.53
CA GLY A 535 -29.75 -41.15 -19.17
C GLY A 535 -30.83 -40.46 -18.32
N VAL A 536 -30.59 -40.20 -17.03
CA VAL A 536 -31.56 -39.55 -16.11
C VAL A 536 -31.31 -38.05 -16.05
N ALA A 537 -32.36 -37.25 -16.24
CA ALA A 537 -32.27 -35.78 -16.18
C ALA A 537 -31.95 -35.27 -14.76
N ILE A 538 -31.00 -34.34 -14.67
CA ILE A 538 -30.48 -33.77 -13.41
C ILE A 538 -30.38 -32.23 -13.46
N ALA A 539 -31.37 -31.60 -14.10
CA ALA A 539 -31.39 -30.16 -14.36
C ALA A 539 -31.44 -29.29 -13.09
N ASN A 540 -32.04 -29.78 -11.99
CA ASN A 540 -32.18 -29.02 -10.74
C ASN A 540 -31.34 -29.60 -9.60
N VAL A 541 -31.14 -28.80 -8.55
CA VAL A 541 -30.34 -29.17 -7.36
C VAL A 541 -30.84 -30.45 -6.71
N GLY A 542 -32.17 -30.59 -6.53
CA GLY A 542 -32.75 -31.78 -5.89
C GLY A 542 -32.39 -33.07 -6.63
N ALA A 543 -32.54 -33.08 -7.95
CA ALA A 543 -32.18 -34.21 -8.80
C ALA A 543 -30.67 -34.54 -8.74
N ARG A 544 -29.80 -33.52 -8.69
CA ARG A 544 -28.36 -33.72 -8.51
C ARG A 544 -28.02 -34.33 -7.15
N MET A 545 -28.64 -33.85 -6.08
CA MET A 545 -28.41 -34.35 -4.73
C MET A 545 -29.01 -35.75 -4.53
N ASP A 546 -30.08 -36.09 -5.25
CA ASP A 546 -30.63 -37.45 -5.28
C ASP A 546 -29.64 -38.48 -5.87
N VAL A 547 -28.78 -38.09 -6.81
CA VAL A 547 -27.69 -38.96 -7.31
C VAL A 547 -26.77 -39.38 -6.15
N LEU A 548 -26.32 -38.41 -5.36
CA LEU A 548 -25.45 -38.66 -4.20
C LEU A 548 -26.20 -39.44 -3.11
N ARG A 549 -27.44 -39.06 -2.82
CA ARG A 549 -28.30 -39.73 -1.83
C ARG A 549 -28.53 -41.19 -2.16
N ARG A 550 -28.75 -41.53 -3.44
CA ARG A 550 -28.88 -42.92 -3.90
C ARG A 550 -27.56 -43.70 -3.80
N LYS A 551 -26.42 -43.04 -4.05
CA LYS A 551 -25.10 -43.68 -4.02
C LYS A 551 -24.58 -43.93 -2.59
N PHE A 552 -24.86 -43.01 -1.65
CA PHE A 552 -24.26 -43.00 -0.32
C PHE A 552 -25.24 -43.22 0.83
N GLY A 553 -26.55 -43.12 0.61
CA GLY A 553 -27.57 -43.37 1.65
C GLY A 553 -27.43 -42.42 2.85
N ASP A 554 -27.41 -43.00 4.05
CA ASP A 554 -27.24 -42.31 5.34
C ASP A 554 -25.84 -41.72 5.56
N ARG A 555 -24.88 -42.07 4.67
CA ARG A 555 -23.53 -41.51 4.66
C ARG A 555 -23.43 -40.14 3.98
N PHE A 556 -24.52 -39.64 3.41
CA PHE A 556 -24.57 -38.35 2.71
C PHE A 556 -25.48 -37.34 3.38
N SER A 557 -25.02 -36.09 3.45
CA SER A 557 -25.83 -34.94 3.83
C SER A 557 -25.48 -33.73 2.98
N GLU A 558 -26.39 -32.76 2.88
CA GLU A 558 -26.17 -31.51 2.14
C GLU A 558 -26.77 -30.30 2.87
N MET A 559 -26.21 -29.12 2.62
CA MET A 559 -26.79 -27.82 3.02
C MET A 559 -26.13 -26.65 2.28
N LEU A 560 -26.66 -25.45 2.48
CA LEU A 560 -26.02 -24.22 2.01
C LEU A 560 -24.81 -23.87 2.90
N LEU A 561 -23.74 -23.37 2.28
CA LEU A 561 -22.50 -22.98 2.95
C LEU A 561 -22.75 -21.89 4.00
N GLY A 562 -23.49 -20.84 3.63
CA GLY A 562 -23.83 -19.75 4.55
C GLY A 562 -24.63 -20.22 5.78
N ASP A 563 -25.57 -21.16 5.59
CA ASP A 563 -26.32 -21.75 6.70
C ASP A 563 -25.44 -22.61 7.61
N PHE A 564 -24.51 -23.38 7.02
CA PHE A 564 -23.56 -24.17 7.79
C PHE A 564 -22.66 -23.28 8.65
N VAL A 565 -22.19 -22.13 8.15
CA VAL A 565 -21.34 -21.22 8.93
C VAL A 565 -22.13 -20.51 10.03
N ARG A 566 -23.32 -19.99 9.72
CA ARG A 566 -24.08 -19.11 10.64
C ARG A 566 -24.84 -19.86 11.73
N ARG A 567 -25.23 -21.12 11.50
CA ARG A 567 -26.07 -21.89 12.43
C ARG A 567 -25.25 -22.91 13.20
N ASN A 568 -25.68 -23.25 14.42
CA ASN A 568 -25.10 -24.38 15.14
C ASN A 568 -25.68 -25.70 14.62
N THR A 569 -25.16 -26.17 13.48
CA THR A 569 -25.63 -27.39 12.81
C THR A 569 -24.96 -28.64 13.38
N GLN A 570 -25.76 -29.62 13.82
CA GLN A 570 -25.30 -30.96 14.18
C GLN A 570 -25.25 -31.84 12.91
N ILE A 571 -24.11 -32.49 12.67
CA ILE A 571 -23.94 -33.43 11.55
C ILE A 571 -23.91 -34.85 12.11
N PRO A 572 -24.79 -35.77 11.68
CA PRO A 572 -24.78 -37.15 12.16
C PRO A 572 -23.42 -37.83 11.93
N ALA A 573 -23.02 -38.69 12.88
CA ALA A 573 -21.74 -39.41 12.80
C ALA A 573 -21.68 -40.42 11.63
N THR A 574 -22.82 -40.82 11.08
CA THR A 574 -22.91 -41.68 9.89
C THR A 574 -22.46 -40.96 8.61
N VAL A 575 -22.43 -39.63 8.60
CA VAL A 575 -22.14 -38.83 7.40
C VAL A 575 -20.64 -38.84 7.11
N ASP A 576 -20.27 -39.58 6.06
CA ASP A 576 -18.92 -39.57 5.49
C ASP A 576 -18.77 -38.49 4.40
N LEU A 577 -19.85 -38.09 3.72
CA LEU A 577 -19.85 -37.06 2.69
C LEU A 577 -20.82 -35.94 3.04
N LEU A 578 -20.30 -34.75 3.30
CA LEU A 578 -21.11 -33.54 3.49
C LEU A 578 -20.91 -32.60 2.29
N VAL A 579 -21.98 -32.33 1.55
CA VAL A 579 -21.96 -31.35 0.46
C VAL A 579 -22.41 -29.97 0.97
N LEU A 580 -21.55 -28.97 0.81
CA LEU A 580 -21.86 -27.58 1.11
C LEU A 580 -21.95 -26.79 -0.19
N ARG A 581 -23.05 -26.07 -0.41
CA ARG A 581 -23.31 -25.34 -1.66
C ARG A 581 -23.32 -23.84 -1.43
N SER A 582 -22.57 -23.10 -2.24
CA SER A 582 -22.56 -21.65 -2.31
C SER A 582 -23.03 -21.23 -3.69
N THR A 583 -24.00 -20.32 -3.75
CA THR A 583 -24.57 -19.76 -5.00
C THR A 583 -24.41 -18.24 -5.07
N GLU A 584 -23.72 -17.68 -4.06
CA GLU A 584 -23.67 -16.25 -3.82
C GLU A 584 -23.05 -15.54 -5.01
N ILE A 585 -21.82 -15.85 -5.41
CA ILE A 585 -21.05 -15.13 -6.46
C ILE A 585 -21.86 -14.97 -7.75
N ASP A 586 -22.36 -16.08 -8.32
CA ASP A 586 -23.10 -16.05 -9.58
C ASP A 586 -24.39 -15.23 -9.47
N SER A 587 -25.26 -15.55 -8.52
CA SER A 587 -26.54 -14.81 -8.34
C SER A 587 -26.32 -13.32 -8.07
N GLN A 588 -25.24 -12.99 -7.39
CA GLN A 588 -24.88 -11.64 -7.01
C GLN A 588 -24.42 -10.83 -8.24
N LEU A 589 -23.56 -11.41 -9.08
CA LEU A 589 -23.07 -10.73 -10.27
C LEU A 589 -24.11 -10.65 -11.39
N GLU A 590 -25.04 -11.61 -11.50
CA GLU A 590 -26.16 -11.51 -12.45
C GLU A 590 -27.14 -10.38 -12.09
N ASN A 591 -27.37 -10.14 -10.80
CA ASN A 591 -28.39 -9.17 -10.36
C ASN A 591 -27.87 -7.74 -10.25
N ASN A 592 -26.61 -7.55 -9.83
CA ASN A 592 -26.05 -6.20 -9.62
C ASN A 592 -24.52 -6.18 -9.78
N PRO A 593 -23.96 -6.36 -10.99
CA PRO A 593 -22.53 -6.56 -11.19
C PRO A 593 -21.64 -5.40 -10.68
N GLU A 594 -22.13 -4.17 -10.67
CA GLU A 594 -21.33 -2.97 -10.35
C GLU A 594 -20.98 -2.85 -8.86
N THR A 595 -21.94 -3.07 -7.94
CA THR A 595 -21.68 -2.92 -6.49
C THR A 595 -21.26 -4.22 -5.81
N THR A 596 -21.30 -5.33 -6.54
CA THR A 596 -21.35 -6.66 -5.94
C THR A 596 -20.00 -7.38 -5.94
N LEU A 597 -19.03 -6.89 -6.71
CA LEU A 597 -17.65 -7.36 -6.62
C LEU A 597 -17.09 -7.25 -5.19
N GLY A 598 -17.55 -6.24 -4.42
CA GLY A 598 -17.21 -6.08 -3.00
C GLY A 598 -17.72 -7.20 -2.08
N LEU A 599 -18.66 -8.05 -2.52
CA LEU A 599 -19.22 -9.14 -1.72
C LEU A 599 -18.49 -10.48 -1.91
N ILE A 600 -17.67 -10.62 -2.96
CA ILE A 600 -16.87 -11.84 -3.22
C ILE A 600 -15.98 -12.23 -2.02
N PRO A 601 -15.28 -11.29 -1.35
CA PRO A 601 -14.50 -11.60 -0.15
C PRO A 601 -15.29 -12.34 0.93
N SER A 602 -16.56 -12.00 1.12
CA SER A 602 -17.43 -12.64 2.11
C SER A 602 -17.69 -14.12 1.81
N THR A 603 -17.79 -14.50 0.53
CA THR A 603 -17.90 -15.91 0.14
C THR A 603 -16.63 -16.68 0.48
N LEU A 604 -15.44 -16.11 0.22
CA LEU A 604 -14.17 -16.76 0.60
C LEU A 604 -14.03 -16.92 2.11
N LYS A 605 -14.42 -15.90 2.89
CA LYS A 605 -14.47 -15.97 4.36
C LYS A 605 -15.36 -17.13 4.84
N PHE A 606 -16.53 -17.34 4.23
CA PHE A 606 -17.40 -18.47 4.59
C PHE A 606 -16.76 -19.83 4.31
N VAL A 607 -15.98 -19.96 3.24
CA VAL A 607 -15.21 -21.20 2.99
C VAL A 607 -14.21 -21.43 4.13
N ARG A 608 -13.37 -20.44 4.48
CA ARG A 608 -12.40 -20.56 5.60
C ARG A 608 -13.08 -20.95 6.92
N ASN A 609 -14.15 -20.26 7.29
CA ASN A 609 -14.90 -20.54 8.52
C ASN A 609 -15.52 -21.94 8.51
N ALA A 610 -16.02 -22.40 7.36
CA ALA A 610 -16.53 -23.75 7.22
C ALA A 610 -15.42 -24.79 7.45
N LEU A 611 -14.22 -24.60 6.90
CA LEU A 611 -13.09 -25.52 7.12
C LEU A 611 -12.72 -25.63 8.61
N HIS A 612 -12.63 -24.50 9.31
CA HIS A 612 -12.38 -24.51 10.76
C HIS A 612 -13.46 -25.27 11.53
N LYS A 613 -14.75 -25.05 11.20
CA LYS A 613 -15.87 -25.76 11.82
C LYS A 613 -15.85 -27.26 11.52
N LEU A 614 -15.56 -27.64 10.27
CA LEU A 614 -15.44 -29.02 9.82
C LEU A 614 -14.31 -29.76 10.56
N LYS A 615 -13.17 -29.09 10.78
CA LYS A 615 -12.06 -29.62 11.59
C LYS A 615 -12.53 -29.94 13.01
N GLY A 616 -13.24 -29.00 13.66
CA GLY A 616 -13.84 -29.22 14.99
C GLY A 616 -14.89 -30.35 15.03
N MET A 617 -15.50 -30.66 13.89
CA MET A 617 -16.47 -31.76 13.73
C MET A 617 -15.83 -33.10 13.32
N GLY A 618 -14.49 -33.16 13.20
CA GLY A 618 -13.76 -34.39 12.87
C GLY A 618 -13.85 -34.81 11.40
N PHE A 619 -14.02 -33.87 10.47
CA PHE A 619 -13.78 -34.13 9.05
C PHE A 619 -12.28 -34.25 8.77
N ASN A 620 -11.89 -35.14 7.83
CA ASN A 620 -10.49 -35.38 7.47
C ASN A 620 -10.04 -34.49 6.32
N ASP A 621 -10.91 -34.32 5.32
CA ASP A 621 -10.58 -33.60 4.09
C ASP A 621 -11.74 -32.65 3.73
N ALA A 622 -11.40 -31.49 3.17
CA ALA A 622 -12.35 -30.63 2.46
C ALA A 622 -11.87 -30.46 1.01
N VAL A 623 -12.75 -30.74 0.05
CA VAL A 623 -12.51 -30.56 -1.38
C VAL A 623 -13.41 -29.42 -1.87
N ILE A 624 -12.81 -28.31 -2.27
CA ILE A 624 -13.51 -27.14 -2.81
C ILE A 624 -13.39 -27.17 -4.32
N VAL A 625 -14.54 -27.13 -5.00
CA VAL A 625 -14.64 -27.14 -6.46
C VAL A 625 -15.65 -26.10 -6.92
N THR A 626 -15.61 -25.83 -8.21
CA THR A 626 -16.57 -24.96 -8.87
C THR A 626 -16.93 -25.53 -10.23
N ASP A 627 -18.05 -25.08 -10.75
CA ASP A 627 -18.66 -25.52 -11.97
C ASP A 627 -18.14 -24.75 -13.19
N HIS A 628 -18.01 -23.43 -13.07
CA HIS A 628 -17.41 -22.53 -14.05
C HIS A 628 -16.75 -21.31 -13.40
N GLY A 629 -15.98 -20.56 -14.18
CA GLY A 629 -15.64 -19.18 -13.87
C GLY A 629 -16.53 -18.22 -14.65
N PHE A 630 -16.09 -16.98 -14.81
CA PHE A 630 -16.83 -15.93 -15.50
C PHE A 630 -15.90 -14.89 -16.10
N PHE A 631 -16.44 -14.08 -17.00
CA PHE A 631 -15.77 -12.88 -17.49
C PHE A 631 -16.47 -11.61 -17.00
N LEU A 632 -15.66 -10.64 -16.58
CA LEU A 632 -16.10 -9.29 -16.23
C LEU A 632 -15.90 -8.38 -17.44
N ASN A 633 -17.01 -7.90 -18.00
CA ASN A 633 -17.03 -7.02 -19.15
C ASN A 633 -17.46 -5.61 -18.74
N ALA A 634 -16.67 -4.96 -17.88
CA ALA A 634 -16.98 -3.65 -17.29
C ALA A 634 -17.05 -2.47 -18.30
N GLN A 635 -16.86 -2.74 -19.59
CA GLN A 635 -16.90 -1.78 -20.70
C GLN A 635 -17.91 -2.21 -21.78
N ALA A 636 -18.89 -3.04 -21.42
CA ALA A 636 -19.92 -3.49 -22.33
C ALA A 636 -20.69 -2.27 -22.88
N ASP A 637 -20.49 -1.97 -24.17
CA ASP A 637 -21.24 -0.94 -24.88
C ASP A 637 -22.32 -1.58 -25.77
N HIS A 638 -23.27 -0.78 -26.28
CA HIS A 638 -24.31 -1.26 -27.20
C HIS A 638 -23.76 -1.97 -28.45
N GLY A 639 -22.53 -1.66 -28.86
CA GLY A 639 -21.86 -2.29 -30.00
C GLY A 639 -21.08 -3.56 -29.66
N ASP A 640 -20.97 -3.95 -28.39
CA ASP A 640 -20.23 -5.13 -27.95
C ASP A 640 -21.05 -6.41 -28.09
N VAL A 641 -21.47 -6.69 -29.33
CA VAL A 641 -22.34 -7.82 -29.67
C VAL A 641 -21.78 -8.57 -30.87
N CYS A 642 -21.56 -9.86 -30.70
CA CYS A 642 -21.27 -10.78 -31.79
C CYS A 642 -22.57 -11.10 -32.54
N ALA A 643 -22.56 -10.98 -33.88
CA ALA A 643 -23.67 -11.46 -34.68
C ALA A 643 -23.72 -12.99 -34.67
N LYS A 644 -24.90 -13.57 -34.45
CA LYS A 644 -25.09 -15.03 -34.54
C LYS A 644 -24.84 -15.51 -35.97
N PRO A 645 -24.12 -16.63 -36.16
CA PRO A 645 -23.88 -17.19 -37.47
C PRO A 645 -25.17 -17.72 -38.10
N LEU A 646 -25.25 -17.76 -39.42
CA LEU A 646 -26.40 -18.31 -40.14
C LEU A 646 -26.56 -19.81 -39.84
N GLY A 647 -27.75 -20.22 -39.39
CA GLY A 647 -28.02 -21.61 -39.05
C GLY A 647 -29.33 -21.83 -38.29
N LYS A 648 -29.60 -23.10 -37.98
CA LYS A 648 -30.65 -23.56 -37.06
C LYS A 648 -30.01 -23.89 -35.72
N TRP A 649 -30.02 -22.93 -34.82
CA TRP A 649 -29.46 -23.05 -33.47
C TRP A 649 -30.60 -23.31 -32.48
N ALA A 650 -30.68 -24.54 -31.95
CA ALA A 650 -31.77 -24.98 -31.08
C ALA A 650 -31.57 -24.55 -29.62
N VAL A 651 -30.33 -24.25 -29.23
CA VAL A 651 -29.97 -23.79 -27.89
C VAL A 651 -29.07 -22.58 -28.01
N ASN A 652 -29.31 -21.60 -27.14
CA ASN A 652 -28.45 -20.45 -26.91
C ASN A 652 -28.07 -20.43 -25.42
N ALA A 653 -26.88 -20.94 -25.09
CA ALA A 653 -26.39 -21.03 -23.72
C ALA A 653 -25.80 -19.67 -23.30
N HIS A 654 -26.56 -18.92 -22.51
CA HIS A 654 -26.20 -17.63 -21.90
C HIS A 654 -25.59 -16.63 -22.90
N ASP A 655 -26.10 -16.62 -24.14
CA ASP A 655 -25.60 -15.76 -25.22
C ASP A 655 -24.11 -15.91 -25.53
N ARG A 656 -23.50 -17.04 -25.18
CA ARG A 656 -22.05 -17.29 -25.37
C ARG A 656 -21.75 -18.54 -26.19
N MET A 657 -22.68 -19.48 -26.28
CA MET A 657 -22.55 -20.67 -27.11
C MET A 657 -23.89 -21.07 -27.73
N LEU A 658 -23.87 -21.40 -29.02
CA LEU A 658 -25.04 -21.95 -29.71
C LEU A 658 -24.85 -23.46 -29.96
N LEU A 659 -25.91 -24.25 -29.84
CA LEU A 659 -25.91 -25.67 -30.24
C LEU A 659 -26.95 -25.91 -31.32
N GLY A 660 -26.57 -26.58 -32.40
CA GLY A 660 -27.46 -26.82 -33.54
C GLY A 660 -26.70 -27.15 -34.82
N THR A 661 -27.06 -26.50 -35.92
CA THR A 661 -26.43 -26.67 -37.23
C THR A 661 -26.37 -25.35 -37.98
N GLY A 662 -25.21 -24.98 -38.52
CA GLY A 662 -25.05 -23.75 -39.28
C GLY A 662 -23.69 -23.66 -39.97
N ASN A 663 -23.39 -22.47 -40.47
CA ASN A 663 -22.16 -22.18 -41.19
C ASN A 663 -21.21 -21.33 -40.33
N GLU A 664 -19.92 -21.60 -40.46
CA GLU A 664 -18.89 -20.73 -39.90
C GLU A 664 -18.80 -19.39 -40.65
N ASP A 665 -18.43 -18.32 -39.95
CA ASP A 665 -18.15 -17.00 -40.52
C ASP A 665 -16.89 -16.36 -39.88
N SER A 666 -16.62 -15.10 -40.20
CA SER A 666 -15.43 -14.40 -39.67
C SER A 666 -15.46 -14.17 -38.16
N ASN A 667 -16.65 -14.12 -37.55
CA ASN A 667 -16.86 -13.77 -36.14
C ASN A 667 -17.07 -15.00 -35.27
N ASN A 668 -17.49 -16.12 -35.86
CA ASN A 668 -17.90 -17.32 -35.16
C ASN A 668 -17.03 -18.50 -35.54
N LEU A 669 -16.64 -19.31 -34.54
CA LEU A 669 -16.09 -20.64 -34.73
C LEU A 669 -17.25 -21.64 -34.74
N VAL A 670 -17.32 -22.54 -35.72
CA VAL A 670 -18.31 -23.63 -35.76
C VAL A 670 -17.59 -24.97 -35.81
N VAL A 671 -17.79 -25.80 -34.78
CA VAL A 671 -17.12 -27.10 -34.63
C VAL A 671 -18.13 -28.20 -34.28
N PRO A 672 -17.81 -29.48 -34.53
CA PRO A 672 -18.61 -30.58 -33.99
C PRO A 672 -18.74 -30.44 -32.46
N ALA A 673 -19.92 -30.69 -31.90
CA ALA A 673 -20.16 -30.51 -30.46
C ALA A 673 -19.21 -31.37 -29.59
N GLU A 674 -18.88 -32.58 -30.06
CA GLU A 674 -17.91 -33.47 -29.40
C GLU A 674 -16.50 -32.87 -29.31
N ARG A 675 -16.12 -31.99 -30.25
CA ARG A 675 -14.80 -31.36 -30.31
C ARG A 675 -14.56 -30.47 -29.10
N VAL A 676 -15.62 -29.88 -28.57
CA VAL A 676 -15.62 -29.06 -27.35
C VAL A 676 -16.12 -29.84 -26.14
N GLY A 677 -16.13 -31.18 -26.22
CA GLY A 677 -16.42 -32.07 -25.11
C GLY A 677 -17.91 -32.20 -24.80
N ILE A 678 -18.80 -31.80 -25.71
CA ILE A 678 -20.24 -31.80 -25.49
C ILE A 678 -20.86 -33.06 -26.12
N ARG A 679 -21.31 -34.00 -25.28
CA ARG A 679 -22.02 -35.21 -25.71
C ARG A 679 -23.52 -34.91 -25.81
N THR A 680 -23.99 -34.57 -27.00
CA THR A 680 -25.38 -34.16 -27.23
C THR A 680 -25.94 -34.63 -28.56
N ASN A 681 -27.24 -34.43 -28.78
CA ASN A 681 -27.92 -34.67 -30.05
C ASN A 681 -27.76 -33.52 -31.06
N ALA A 682 -27.34 -32.33 -30.61
CA ALA A 682 -26.96 -31.23 -31.49
C ALA A 682 -25.58 -31.50 -32.15
N PRO A 683 -25.48 -31.49 -33.49
CA PRO A 683 -24.25 -31.92 -34.16
C PRO A 683 -23.10 -30.90 -34.06
N GLN A 684 -23.41 -29.60 -33.97
CA GLN A 684 -22.42 -28.53 -33.96
C GLN A 684 -22.61 -27.59 -32.77
N ALA A 685 -21.50 -27.00 -32.35
CA ALA A 685 -21.44 -25.87 -31.44
C ALA A 685 -20.87 -24.64 -32.18
N ALA A 686 -21.47 -23.47 -31.96
CA ALA A 686 -20.95 -22.20 -32.43
C ALA A 686 -20.56 -21.28 -31.27
N LEU A 687 -19.39 -20.66 -31.37
CA LEU A 687 -18.77 -19.83 -30.34
C LEU A 687 -18.28 -18.52 -30.97
N PRO A 688 -18.47 -17.36 -30.31
CA PRO A 688 -17.80 -16.13 -30.72
C PRO A 688 -16.27 -16.30 -30.69
N ARG A 689 -15.57 -15.77 -31.69
CA ARG A 689 -14.10 -15.74 -31.75
C ARG A 689 -13.50 -14.68 -30.83
N SER A 690 -14.26 -13.61 -30.56
CA SER A 690 -13.93 -12.52 -29.63
C SER A 690 -14.54 -12.75 -28.25
N MET A 691 -14.35 -11.80 -27.33
CA MET A 691 -15.03 -11.81 -26.03
C MET A 691 -16.49 -11.31 -26.11
N ALA A 692 -16.94 -10.77 -27.24
CA ALA A 692 -18.30 -10.26 -27.39
C ALA A 692 -19.37 -11.38 -27.30
N PRO A 693 -20.38 -11.27 -26.41
CA PRO A 693 -21.54 -12.17 -26.39
C PRO A 693 -22.51 -11.92 -27.56
N TYR A 694 -23.48 -12.81 -27.76
CA TYR A 694 -24.52 -12.69 -28.80
C TYR A 694 -25.66 -11.73 -28.45
N SER A 695 -25.57 -11.02 -27.32
CA SER A 695 -26.53 -10.00 -26.86
C SER A 695 -25.79 -8.86 -26.14
N SER A 696 -26.35 -7.64 -26.16
CA SER A 696 -25.72 -6.45 -25.57
C SER A 696 -25.96 -6.32 -24.07
N GLY A 697 -25.08 -5.61 -23.37
CA GLY A 697 -25.34 -5.09 -22.02
C GLY A 697 -24.93 -6.01 -20.87
N HIS A 698 -24.28 -7.14 -21.16
CA HIS A 698 -23.75 -8.03 -20.12
C HIS A 698 -22.42 -7.52 -19.57
N LEU A 699 -22.45 -6.94 -18.36
CA LEU A 699 -21.25 -6.58 -17.58
C LEU A 699 -20.59 -7.79 -16.92
N TYR A 700 -21.35 -8.87 -16.78
CA TYR A 700 -20.93 -10.18 -16.31
C TYR A 700 -21.50 -11.23 -17.26
N PHE A 701 -20.70 -12.21 -17.68
CA PHE A 701 -21.22 -13.36 -18.40
C PHE A 701 -20.36 -14.62 -18.22
N HIS A 702 -21.03 -15.74 -18.45
CA HIS A 702 -20.45 -17.08 -18.56
C HIS A 702 -21.24 -17.89 -19.61
N GLY A 703 -20.89 -19.16 -19.84
CA GLY A 703 -21.55 -20.04 -20.82
C GLY A 703 -20.76 -20.26 -22.11
N GLY A 704 -19.66 -19.52 -22.31
CA GLY A 704 -18.78 -19.62 -23.47
C GLY A 704 -17.50 -20.40 -23.23
N ALA A 705 -16.57 -20.25 -24.18
CA ALA A 705 -15.23 -20.80 -24.08
C ALA A 705 -14.21 -19.65 -24.01
N SER A 706 -13.86 -19.23 -22.79
CA SER A 706 -12.71 -18.38 -22.51
C SER A 706 -11.91 -18.95 -21.34
N LEU A 707 -10.65 -18.54 -21.16
CA LEU A 707 -9.83 -19.04 -20.05
C LEU A 707 -10.40 -18.64 -18.69
N ALA A 708 -10.97 -17.45 -18.56
CA ALA A 708 -11.61 -16.97 -17.33
C ALA A 708 -12.88 -17.75 -16.97
N GLU A 709 -13.63 -18.23 -17.97
CA GLU A 709 -14.82 -19.06 -17.78
C GLU A 709 -14.47 -20.55 -17.56
N ALA A 710 -13.43 -21.05 -18.24
CA ALA A 710 -13.23 -22.49 -18.41
C ALA A 710 -12.07 -23.08 -17.60
N VAL A 711 -11.12 -22.26 -17.12
CA VAL A 711 -10.06 -22.69 -16.19
C VAL A 711 -10.50 -22.38 -14.77
N VAL A 712 -10.70 -23.42 -13.97
CA VAL A 712 -11.30 -23.33 -12.64
C VAL A 712 -10.45 -23.99 -11.56
N PRO A 713 -10.50 -23.51 -10.30
CA PRO A 713 -9.70 -24.05 -9.22
C PRO A 713 -10.33 -25.30 -8.59
N VAL A 714 -9.48 -26.21 -8.13
CA VAL A 714 -9.84 -27.31 -7.22
C VAL A 714 -8.90 -27.25 -6.03
N LEU A 715 -9.43 -26.99 -4.84
CA LEU A 715 -8.64 -26.95 -3.62
C LEU A 715 -8.88 -28.21 -2.79
N VAL A 716 -7.82 -28.77 -2.24
CA VAL A 716 -7.88 -29.94 -1.36
C VAL A 716 -7.20 -29.58 -0.05
N ALA A 717 -8.00 -29.36 0.99
CA ALA A 717 -7.53 -29.04 2.32
C ALA A 717 -7.53 -30.27 3.22
N ARG A 718 -6.41 -30.51 3.90
CA ARG A 718 -6.30 -31.55 4.94
C ARG A 718 -6.63 -30.95 6.30
N LEU A 719 -7.65 -31.51 6.95
CA LEU A 719 -8.17 -31.02 8.22
C LEU A 719 -7.64 -31.81 9.42
N ASP A 720 -7.05 -32.98 9.17
CA ASP A 720 -6.51 -33.91 10.18
C ASP A 720 -5.10 -33.55 10.69
N SER A 721 -4.47 -32.52 10.14
CA SER A 721 -3.14 -32.07 10.57
C SER A 721 -3.19 -31.11 11.76
N GLY A 722 -2.58 -31.53 12.89
CA GLY A 722 -1.91 -30.71 13.92
C GLY A 722 -2.71 -29.61 14.66
N GLN A 723 -2.38 -29.41 15.95
CA GLN A 723 -2.89 -28.30 16.75
C GLN A 723 -2.52 -26.95 16.10
N GLN A 724 -3.51 -26.07 15.98
CA GLN A 724 -3.34 -24.68 15.55
C GLN A 724 -2.41 -23.98 16.54
N ALA A 725 -1.47 -23.16 16.05
CA ALA A 725 -0.61 -22.38 16.92
C ALA A 725 -1.46 -21.53 17.85
N VAL A 726 -1.23 -21.63 19.16
CA VAL A 726 -1.90 -20.82 20.17
C VAL A 726 -1.54 -19.36 19.90
N VAL A 727 -2.54 -18.55 19.58
CA VAL A 727 -2.37 -17.10 19.42
C VAL A 727 -1.81 -16.54 20.73
N SER A 728 -0.67 -15.85 20.64
CA SER A 728 -0.04 -15.13 21.74
C SER A 728 -0.99 -14.08 22.33
N ARG A 729 -0.79 -13.70 23.58
CA ARG A 729 -1.58 -12.66 24.29
C ARG A 729 -1.29 -11.26 23.72
N SER A 730 -1.68 -11.01 22.48
CA SER A 730 -1.67 -9.68 21.86
C SER A 730 -3.09 -9.10 21.94
N SER A 731 -3.24 -7.83 22.31
CA SER A 731 -4.54 -7.13 22.33
C SER A 731 -4.64 -6.21 21.13
N VAL A 732 -5.72 -6.36 20.36
CA VAL A 732 -6.08 -5.42 19.30
C VAL A 732 -6.89 -4.29 19.93
N GLU A 733 -6.58 -3.05 19.62
CA GLU A 733 -7.34 -1.88 20.05
C GLU A 733 -7.85 -1.10 18.84
N LEU A 734 -9.10 -0.63 18.94
CA LEU A 734 -9.72 0.25 17.95
C LEU A 734 -9.96 1.64 18.58
N SER A 735 -9.60 2.69 17.86
CA SER A 735 -9.86 4.07 18.27
C SER A 735 -10.39 4.92 17.10
N TYR A 736 -11.15 5.98 17.42
CA TYR A 736 -11.62 6.96 16.44
C TYR A 736 -11.47 8.37 17.01
N ARG A 737 -10.83 9.28 16.27
CA ARG A 737 -10.63 10.72 16.56
C ARG A 737 -10.54 11.04 18.07
N ASN A 738 -9.48 10.59 18.74
CA ASN A 738 -9.21 10.84 20.16
C ASN A 738 -10.38 10.52 21.11
N GLY A 739 -11.16 9.48 20.81
CA GLY A 739 -12.27 9.00 21.68
C GLY A 739 -13.65 9.59 21.35
N THR A 740 -13.79 10.27 20.20
CA THR A 740 -15.10 10.72 19.72
C THR A 740 -15.99 9.51 19.40
N THR A 741 -17.29 9.59 19.69
CA THR A 741 -18.24 8.50 19.45
C THR A 741 -19.18 8.73 18.27
N ARG A 742 -19.09 9.89 17.60
CA ARG A 742 -19.92 10.26 16.45
C ARG A 742 -19.12 10.40 15.17
N ILE A 743 -19.62 9.82 14.09
CA ILE A 743 -19.05 9.97 12.75
C ILE A 743 -19.88 10.98 11.95
N THR A 744 -19.22 11.95 11.32
CA THR A 744 -19.89 12.97 10.48
C THR A 744 -19.67 12.73 8.98
N THR A 745 -18.93 11.68 8.62
CA THR A 745 -18.62 11.26 7.26
C THR A 745 -19.00 9.80 7.07
N ARG A 746 -19.40 9.42 5.86
CA ARG A 746 -19.67 8.02 5.48
C ARG A 746 -18.39 7.18 5.32
N VAL A 747 -17.22 7.79 5.45
CA VAL A 747 -15.92 7.11 5.38
C VAL A 747 -15.07 7.47 6.61
N PRO A 748 -15.48 7.11 7.84
CA PRO A 748 -14.66 7.33 9.03
C PRO A 748 -13.36 6.52 8.93
N VAL A 749 -12.25 7.12 9.36
CA VAL A 749 -10.95 6.44 9.46
C VAL A 749 -10.79 5.90 10.86
N ILE A 750 -10.85 4.57 11.00
CA ILE A 750 -10.65 3.85 12.25
C ILE A 750 -9.17 3.55 12.42
N GLU A 751 -8.65 3.84 13.60
CA GLU A 751 -7.30 3.47 13.94
C GLU A 751 -7.28 2.09 14.60
N VAL A 752 -6.42 1.22 14.09
CA VAL A 752 -6.24 -0.16 14.52
C VAL A 752 -4.82 -0.32 15.05
N ALA A 753 -4.67 -0.68 16.32
CA ALA A 753 -3.37 -0.89 16.95
C ALA A 753 -3.25 -2.33 17.47
N LEU A 754 -2.04 -2.90 17.39
CA LEU A 754 -1.70 -4.15 18.05
C LEU A 754 -0.76 -3.88 19.23
N ASN A 755 -1.33 -3.96 20.43
CA ASN A 755 -0.58 -3.86 21.67
C ASN A 755 -0.08 -5.26 22.07
N SER A 756 1.20 -5.34 22.44
CA SER A 756 1.82 -6.57 22.90
C SER A 756 2.51 -6.30 24.23
N ASP A 757 2.03 -6.96 25.28
CA ASP A 757 2.66 -6.93 26.62
C ASP A 757 3.85 -7.89 26.71
N ASP A 758 4.08 -8.72 25.68
CA ASP A 758 5.06 -9.80 25.68
C ASP A 758 6.25 -9.49 24.76
N MET A 759 7.43 -9.31 25.35
CA MET A 759 8.68 -9.08 24.61
C MET A 759 9.07 -10.24 23.70
N PHE A 760 8.49 -11.44 23.87
CA PHE A 760 8.82 -12.65 23.12
C PHE A 760 7.92 -12.92 21.90
N SER A 761 6.85 -12.16 21.70
CA SER A 761 5.92 -12.33 20.54
C SER A 761 6.20 -11.40 19.34
N ARG A 762 7.40 -10.80 19.27
CA ARG A 762 7.74 -9.74 18.28
C ARG A 762 7.63 -10.15 16.80
N ASP A 763 7.65 -11.44 16.49
CA ASP A 763 7.63 -11.96 15.12
C ASP A 763 6.27 -12.54 14.68
N VAL A 764 5.25 -12.54 15.56
CA VAL A 764 3.92 -13.09 15.23
C VAL A 764 2.99 -11.97 14.79
N SER A 765 2.66 -11.94 13.49
CA SER A 765 1.61 -11.05 12.98
C SER A 765 0.22 -11.58 13.33
N VAL A 766 -0.70 -10.68 13.66
CA VAL A 766 -2.12 -10.97 13.89
C VAL A 766 -2.92 -10.51 12.68
N GLU A 767 -3.68 -11.41 12.08
CA GLU A 767 -4.65 -11.08 11.05
C GLU A 767 -6.02 -10.78 11.70
N ILE A 768 -6.64 -9.67 11.31
CA ILE A 768 -7.97 -9.29 11.78
C ILE A 768 -8.92 -9.02 10.61
N LEU A 769 -10.21 -9.15 10.88
CA LEU A 769 -11.31 -8.68 10.05
C LEU A 769 -11.98 -7.50 10.75
N LEU A 770 -12.15 -6.37 10.06
CA LEU A 770 -12.78 -5.18 10.62
C LEU A 770 -14.17 -5.00 9.98
N GLU A 771 -15.22 -4.89 10.79
CA GLU A 771 -16.61 -4.73 10.30
C GLU A 771 -17.40 -3.74 11.16
N ALA A 772 -18.22 -2.90 10.55
CA ALA A 772 -19.28 -2.15 11.22
C ALA A 772 -20.55 -3.01 11.23
N GLN A 773 -21.14 -3.25 12.39
CA GLN A 773 -22.36 -4.04 12.53
C GLN A 773 -23.46 -3.28 13.26
N ASP A 774 -24.69 -3.42 12.78
CA ASP A 774 -25.88 -2.90 13.47
C ASP A 774 -26.26 -3.76 14.69
N ALA A 775 -27.30 -3.34 15.43
CA ALA A 775 -27.80 -4.05 16.60
C ALA A 775 -28.31 -5.48 16.30
N LYS A 776 -28.60 -5.82 15.05
CA LYS A 776 -29.02 -7.16 14.60
C LYS A 776 -27.83 -8.00 14.11
N GLY A 777 -26.61 -7.47 14.17
CA GLY A 777 -25.40 -8.12 13.66
C GLY A 777 -25.29 -8.10 12.13
N ARG A 778 -26.05 -7.25 11.44
CA ARG A 778 -25.90 -7.06 9.99
C ARG A 778 -24.72 -6.13 9.76
N VAL A 779 -23.89 -6.46 8.77
CA VAL A 779 -22.78 -5.59 8.35
C VAL A 779 -23.35 -4.35 7.68
N VAL A 780 -22.97 -3.18 8.17
CA VAL A 780 -23.40 -1.85 7.71
C VAL A 780 -22.22 -0.94 7.37
N GLY A 781 -21.01 -1.51 7.35
CA GLY A 781 -19.80 -0.84 6.90
C GLY A 781 -18.61 -1.79 6.90
N GLU A 782 -17.73 -1.61 5.92
CA GLU A 782 -16.58 -2.49 5.67
C GLU A 782 -15.34 -1.65 5.31
N PRO A 783 -14.12 -2.20 5.47
CA PRO A 783 -12.90 -1.49 5.13
C PRO A 783 -12.87 -1.19 3.63
N ARG A 784 -12.56 0.05 3.27
CA ARG A 784 -12.30 0.42 1.88
C ARG A 784 -11.00 -0.24 1.40
N PRO A 785 -10.92 -0.67 0.13
CA PRO A 785 -9.67 -1.11 -0.47
C PRO A 785 -8.58 -0.06 -0.27
N ASN A 786 -7.45 -0.49 0.28
CA ASN A 786 -6.24 0.31 0.40
C ASN A 786 -5.02 -0.64 0.53
N VAL A 787 -3.82 -0.08 0.72
CA VAL A 787 -2.59 -0.88 0.84
C VAL A 787 -2.55 -1.82 2.06
N GLU A 788 -3.32 -1.52 3.11
CA GLU A 788 -3.36 -2.24 4.38
C GLU A 788 -4.46 -3.31 4.45
N VAL A 789 -5.42 -3.27 3.52
CA VAL A 789 -6.55 -4.19 3.45
C VAL A 789 -6.34 -5.14 2.29
N ASN A 790 -6.30 -6.44 2.58
CA ASN A 790 -6.24 -7.46 1.53
C ASN A 790 -7.53 -7.39 0.68
N PRO A 791 -7.45 -7.11 -0.64
CA PRO A 791 -8.64 -6.88 -1.46
C PRO A 791 -9.46 -8.16 -1.73
N ALA A 792 -8.86 -9.35 -1.56
CA ALA A 792 -9.57 -10.62 -1.76
C ALA A 792 -10.29 -11.10 -0.49
N THR A 793 -9.80 -10.75 0.70
CA THR A 793 -10.30 -11.26 1.99
C THR A 793 -10.84 -10.17 2.90
N HIS A 794 -10.60 -8.89 2.59
CA HIS A 794 -10.82 -7.73 3.45
C HIS A 794 -10.18 -7.82 4.85
N THR A 795 -9.11 -8.61 4.97
CA THR A 795 -8.38 -8.76 6.23
C THR A 795 -7.22 -7.76 6.32
N ILE A 796 -6.82 -7.45 7.54
CA ILE A 796 -5.72 -6.55 7.88
C ILE A 796 -4.70 -7.34 8.69
N THR A 797 -3.45 -7.36 8.24
CA THR A 797 -2.34 -7.98 8.98
C THR A 797 -1.65 -6.93 9.85
N LEU A 798 -1.47 -7.20 11.13
CA LEU A 798 -0.80 -6.33 12.10
C LEU A 798 0.43 -7.01 12.68
N LYS A 799 1.56 -6.31 12.76
CA LYS A 799 2.73 -6.72 13.55
C LYS A 799 2.72 -6.06 14.93
N PRO A 800 3.42 -6.63 15.94
CA PRO A 800 3.49 -6.03 17.26
C PRO A 800 4.00 -4.57 17.22
N GLY A 801 3.22 -3.64 17.77
CA GLY A 801 3.52 -2.21 17.73
C GLY A 801 3.00 -1.47 16.48
N ASP A 802 2.40 -2.17 15.51
CA ASP A 802 1.75 -1.53 14.36
C ASP A 802 0.54 -0.71 14.82
N ARG A 803 0.40 0.46 14.19
CA ARG A 803 -0.77 1.33 14.27
C ARG A 803 -1.17 1.72 12.85
N LYS A 804 -2.32 1.25 12.39
CA LYS A 804 -2.80 1.42 11.02
C LYS A 804 -4.07 2.26 11.01
N GLN A 805 -4.25 3.07 9.98
CA GLN A 805 -5.45 3.87 9.75
C GLN A 805 -6.26 3.25 8.62
N ILE A 806 -7.47 2.79 8.94
CA ILE A 806 -8.33 2.04 8.03
C ILE A 806 -9.61 2.85 7.78
N ALA A 807 -9.79 3.32 6.55
CA ALA A 807 -11.04 3.91 6.12
C ALA A 807 -12.14 2.85 6.09
N LEU A 808 -13.24 3.10 6.79
CA LEU A 808 -14.41 2.21 6.86
C LEU A 808 -15.54 2.84 6.04
N GLY A 809 -15.91 2.24 4.91
CA GLY A 809 -17.03 2.69 4.09
C GLY A 809 -18.36 2.23 4.69
N MET A 810 -19.19 3.18 5.13
CA MET A 810 -20.52 2.90 5.69
C MET A 810 -21.57 2.75 4.58
N ASP A 811 -22.56 1.89 4.81
CA ASP A 811 -23.76 1.80 3.97
C ASP A 811 -24.43 3.20 3.88
N ARG A 812 -24.78 3.61 2.66
CA ARG A 812 -25.26 4.95 2.36
C ARG A 812 -26.58 5.29 3.03
N GLU A 813 -27.44 4.28 3.16
CA GLU A 813 -28.79 4.38 3.73
C GLU A 813 -28.80 4.12 5.24
N TYR A 814 -27.64 3.78 5.82
CA TYR A 814 -27.56 3.43 7.22
C TYR A 814 -27.34 4.66 8.11
N GLU A 815 -28.32 4.91 8.98
CA GLU A 815 -28.24 5.87 10.07
C GLU A 815 -28.57 5.19 11.40
N GLY A 816 -27.80 5.52 12.44
CA GLY A 816 -28.02 5.07 13.81
C GLY A 816 -26.75 4.62 14.53
N LYS A 817 -26.95 3.84 15.60
CA LYS A 817 -25.89 3.29 16.44
C LYS A 817 -25.40 1.96 15.88
N PHE A 818 -24.08 1.83 15.79
CA PHE A 818 -23.41 0.64 15.32
C PHE A 818 -22.18 0.33 16.17
N VAL A 819 -21.61 -0.85 15.95
CA VAL A 819 -20.35 -1.24 16.57
C VAL A 819 -19.34 -1.61 15.49
N VAL A 820 -18.14 -1.06 15.58
CA VAL A 820 -16.98 -1.50 14.79
C VAL A 820 -16.32 -2.65 15.57
N LYS A 821 -16.19 -3.81 14.94
CA LYS A 821 -15.58 -4.99 15.54
C LYS A 821 -14.29 -5.34 14.83
N ALA A 822 -13.24 -5.58 15.60
CA ALA A 822 -12.08 -6.34 15.14
C ALA A 822 -12.33 -7.81 15.46
N LEU A 823 -12.39 -8.66 14.44
CA LEU A 823 -12.74 -10.07 14.52
C LEU A 823 -11.55 -10.94 14.11
N ASN A 824 -11.46 -12.12 14.71
CA ASN A 824 -10.60 -13.18 14.20
C ASN A 824 -11.19 -13.71 12.88
N PRO A 825 -10.46 -13.67 11.75
CA PRO A 825 -11.00 -14.01 10.44
C PRO A 825 -11.34 -15.50 10.27
N THR A 826 -10.89 -16.37 11.17
CA THR A 826 -11.12 -17.83 11.14
C THR A 826 -12.30 -18.25 12.02
N THR A 827 -12.49 -17.59 13.16
CA THR A 827 -13.48 -17.96 14.19
C THR A 827 -14.63 -16.97 14.32
N LEU A 828 -14.47 -15.77 13.75
CA LEU A 828 -15.33 -14.59 13.95
C LEU A 828 -15.47 -14.14 15.42
N ALA A 829 -14.59 -14.63 16.31
CA ALA A 829 -14.53 -14.15 17.68
C ALA A 829 -14.01 -12.71 17.71
N SER A 830 -14.63 -11.84 18.52
CA SER A 830 -14.22 -10.43 18.61
C SER A 830 -12.96 -10.27 19.45
N PHE A 831 -11.94 -9.62 18.88
CA PHE A 831 -10.78 -9.11 19.60
C PHE A 831 -11.12 -7.81 20.34
N PHE A 832 -11.86 -6.90 19.70
CA PHE A 832 -12.23 -5.59 20.24
C PHE A 832 -13.54 -5.08 19.65
N ILE A 833 -14.26 -4.24 20.40
CA ILE A 833 -15.51 -3.61 19.98
C ILE A 833 -15.45 -2.11 20.30
N LEU A 834 -15.66 -1.27 19.28
CA LEU A 834 -15.78 0.18 19.39
C LEU A 834 -17.22 0.60 19.05
N THR A 835 -17.90 1.30 19.95
CA THR A 835 -19.28 1.75 19.73
C THR A 835 -19.30 3.16 19.15
N LEU A 836 -20.01 3.35 18.03
CA LEU A 836 -20.14 4.63 17.32
C LEU A 836 -21.59 4.91 16.91
N GLU A 837 -21.87 6.16 16.55
CA GLU A 837 -23.18 6.63 16.07
C GLU A 837 -22.99 7.57 14.86
N THR A 838 -23.89 7.48 13.88
CA THR A 838 -23.89 8.39 12.72
C THR A 838 -24.43 9.77 13.11
N ASP A 839 -23.77 10.83 12.64
CA ASP A 839 -24.20 12.23 12.76
C ASP A 839 -23.88 12.95 11.43
N TYR A 840 -24.44 12.44 10.33
CA TYR A 840 -24.25 13.01 9.01
C TYR A 840 -24.98 14.35 8.94
N THR A 841 -24.25 15.44 8.71
CA THR A 841 -24.87 16.72 8.35
C THR A 841 -25.49 16.59 6.98
N VAL A 842 -26.84 16.62 6.92
CA VAL A 842 -27.63 16.67 5.68
C VAL A 842 -27.41 17.99 4.96
#